data_AF-A0A173MHM9-F1
#
_entry.id   AF-A0A173MHM9-F1
#
_cell.length_a   1.000
_cell.length_b   1.000
_cell.length_c   1.000
_cell.angle_alpha   90.00
_cell.angle_beta   90.00
_cell.angle_gamma   90.00
#
_symmetry.space_group_name_H-M   'P 1'
#
loop_
_entity.id
_entity.type
_entity.pdbx_description
1 polymer ?
#
loop_
_entity_poly.entity_id
_entity_poly.type
_entity_poly.pdbx_seq_one_letter_code
_entity_poly.pdbx_strand_id
1 'polypeptide(L)'
;MITSAVLALTTAGTAHTQAFIHPGLLHTEADFTRMRTKVNAAAQPWKGSWDILVANGRSQLTYTPNPVDTVRRGGTGENYSRLFNDIAAAYQTALRWKITGDAAYADKSIAIMNAWSNTLQYVTGNADRFLASGIYGYQFANAAEIMRTYSGWAATDFTRFQNMLLTKFYPLCDDFLLNHNTACITNYWANWDLCNMAAILAIGVLCDRRDLYSRAIDYFKTGAGNGSITHAVWYLHSSTLGQWQESGRDQGHSTLGIGLLASFCEMAWNQGDDMYGYDSNRFMKGAEYVAQYNTGNTVPYTTYTWGNGQNCAQMSQTIISDASRGNLRPVWEMVYNHYANRMGLSVPGIAAYATLHRPEGGGGNYGTTSGGFDQLGFGSLTFTRDPLPTTGPVNGIYKIFARHSGQAMDVMNNGTANGTNVRQWPANDCVCQQWTLTNAGSNQYTLVGVGSGKNLDIASNSTADGANAAIWQSTGGNNQKFTFTPVGGGFYRITPVHSGKCLDVDGASLTNGANIFQWTYQNGKNEHWQLVPVGGAAAVTAARIAVSKEIATDTTNTSKNEGYALYPNPAQNELTVLLPGKQAANNTLAVLQNVSGQIIQQVKISGSKYLFHLQGMPKGVYWLRIQEGERTVSLPFVKE
;
A
#
# COMPACT_ATOMS: atom_id res chain seq x y z
N MET A 1 -29.78 -34.40 42.27
CA MET A 1 -29.95 -34.35 40.79
C MET A 1 -29.22 -33.11 40.29
N ILE A 2 -28.15 -33.34 39.53
CA ILE A 2 -27.26 -32.33 38.95
C ILE A 2 -27.63 -32.21 37.48
N THR A 3 -27.91 -31.00 36.98
CA THR A 3 -27.81 -30.63 35.55
C THR A 3 -27.83 -29.09 35.49
N SER A 4 -26.65 -28.45 35.43
CA SER A 4 -25.85 -28.11 34.25
C SER A 4 -26.30 -26.81 33.58
N ALA A 5 -25.58 -25.73 33.91
CA ALA A 5 -25.61 -24.45 33.23
C ALA A 5 -24.85 -24.56 31.90
N VAL A 6 -25.47 -24.11 30.81
CA VAL A 6 -24.81 -23.99 29.50
C VAL A 6 -24.04 -22.68 29.49
N LEU A 7 -22.70 -22.80 29.54
CA LEU A 7 -21.77 -21.70 29.33
C LEU A 7 -21.77 -21.37 27.82
N ALA A 8 -22.22 -20.18 27.45
CA ALA A 8 -22.04 -19.66 26.10
C ALA A 8 -20.56 -19.33 25.89
N LEU A 9 -19.83 -20.16 25.14
CA LEU A 9 -18.51 -19.79 24.62
C LEU A 9 -18.71 -18.68 23.59
N THR A 10 -18.30 -17.47 23.96
CA THR A 10 -18.03 -16.42 22.98
C THR A 10 -16.84 -16.86 22.13
N THR A 11 -17.04 -16.97 20.82
CA THR A 11 -15.95 -17.17 19.87
C THR A 11 -15.08 -15.93 19.88
N ALA A 12 -13.92 -16.01 20.54
CA ALA A 12 -12.87 -15.02 20.40
C ALA A 12 -12.51 -14.90 18.91
N GLY A 13 -12.66 -13.69 18.36
CA GLY A 13 -12.26 -13.38 17.01
C GLY A 13 -10.78 -13.72 16.81
N THR A 14 -10.48 -14.35 15.67
CA THR A 14 -9.11 -14.66 15.24
C THR A 14 -8.27 -13.39 15.24
N ALA A 15 -7.30 -13.31 16.14
CA ALA A 15 -6.35 -12.20 16.22
C ALA A 15 -5.51 -12.14 14.93
N HIS A 16 -5.39 -10.94 14.36
CA HIS A 16 -4.58 -10.64 13.17
C HIS A 16 -3.08 -10.90 13.45
N THR A 17 -2.51 -11.91 12.82
CA THR A 17 -1.11 -12.37 12.97
C THR A 17 -0.14 -11.79 11.92
N GLN A 18 -0.54 -10.78 11.14
CA GLN A 18 0.35 -10.19 10.14
C GLN A 18 1.40 -9.29 10.82
N ALA A 19 2.68 -9.47 10.50
CA ALA A 19 3.73 -8.50 10.86
C ALA A 19 3.49 -7.17 10.13
N PHE A 20 3.99 -6.06 10.67
CA PHE A 20 3.96 -4.80 9.94
C PHE A 20 4.90 -4.84 8.74
N ILE A 21 4.47 -4.24 7.64
CA ILE A 21 5.27 -4.06 6.43
C ILE A 21 6.15 -2.85 6.63
N HIS A 22 7.42 -2.98 6.24
CA HIS A 22 8.41 -1.95 6.49
C HIS A 22 9.47 -1.78 5.38
N PRO A 23 9.83 -0.54 5.00
CA PRO A 23 9.08 0.67 5.27
C PRO A 23 7.65 0.58 4.71
N GLY A 24 6.65 0.97 5.51
CA GLY A 24 5.24 0.77 5.14
C GLY A 24 4.28 1.81 5.72
N LEU A 25 4.76 2.99 6.10
CA LEU A 25 3.89 4.14 6.35
C LEU A 25 3.51 4.83 5.02
N LEU A 26 3.81 6.10 4.80
CA LEU A 26 3.41 6.79 3.57
C LEU A 26 4.15 6.26 2.33
N HIS A 27 5.32 5.65 2.51
CA HIS A 27 6.18 5.20 1.40
C HIS A 27 6.69 3.79 1.64
N THR A 28 6.75 3.02 0.55
CA THR A 28 7.36 1.69 0.48
C THR A 28 8.68 1.72 -0.31
N GLU A 29 9.48 0.65 -0.26
CA GLU A 29 10.68 0.53 -1.12
C GLU A 29 10.35 0.59 -2.63
N ALA A 30 9.17 0.12 -3.02
CA ALA A 30 8.70 0.24 -4.40
C ALA A 30 8.43 1.70 -4.79
N ASP A 31 7.98 2.53 -3.84
CA ASP A 31 7.80 3.97 -4.06
C ASP A 31 9.14 4.67 -4.24
N PHE A 32 10.13 4.41 -3.38
CA PHE A 32 11.47 4.99 -3.54
C PHE A 32 12.13 4.57 -4.86
N THR A 33 11.96 3.31 -5.25
CA THR A 33 12.44 2.81 -6.55
C THR A 33 11.78 3.56 -7.72
N ARG A 34 10.46 3.80 -7.66
CA ARG A 34 9.75 4.61 -8.65
C ARG A 34 10.29 6.04 -8.68
N MET A 35 10.39 6.69 -7.52
CA MET A 35 10.89 8.06 -7.41
C MET A 35 12.28 8.19 -8.06
N ARG A 36 13.23 7.33 -7.67
CA ARG A 36 14.59 7.30 -8.23
C ARG A 36 14.58 7.11 -9.74
N THR A 37 13.83 6.13 -10.23
CA THR A 37 13.74 5.83 -11.66
C THR A 37 13.22 7.04 -12.45
N LYS A 38 12.13 7.66 -11.96
CA LYS A 38 11.50 8.80 -12.63
C LYS A 38 12.36 10.06 -12.58
N VAL A 39 13.02 10.33 -11.45
CA VAL A 39 13.95 11.46 -11.31
C VAL A 39 15.16 11.29 -12.22
N ASN A 40 15.78 10.10 -12.27
CA ASN A 40 16.92 9.82 -13.14
C ASN A 40 16.58 9.90 -14.63
N ALA A 41 15.33 9.57 -14.99
CA ALA A 41 14.80 9.73 -16.34
C ALA A 41 14.31 11.16 -16.65
N ALA A 42 14.45 12.10 -15.72
CA ALA A 42 13.90 13.46 -15.80
C ALA A 42 12.39 13.50 -16.12
N ALA A 43 11.63 12.48 -15.71
CA ALA A 43 10.20 12.35 -16.02
C ALA A 43 9.38 13.34 -15.19
N GLN A 44 8.41 14.01 -15.83
CA GLN A 44 7.47 14.89 -15.16
C GLN A 44 6.21 14.12 -14.71
N PRO A 45 5.59 14.49 -13.57
CA PRO A 45 5.92 15.64 -12.70
C PRO A 45 6.97 15.35 -11.61
N TRP A 46 7.47 14.11 -11.50
CA TRP A 46 8.44 13.70 -10.46
C TRP A 46 9.68 14.61 -10.41
N LYS A 47 10.26 14.89 -11.58
CA LYS A 47 11.46 15.73 -11.68
C LYS A 47 11.22 17.16 -11.21
N GLY A 48 10.07 17.76 -11.52
CA GLY A 48 9.73 19.11 -11.05
C GLY A 48 9.63 19.19 -9.53
N SER A 49 8.99 18.22 -8.88
CA SER A 49 8.89 18.17 -7.42
C SER A 49 10.23 17.83 -6.74
N TRP A 50 11.05 16.98 -7.38
CA TRP A 50 12.44 16.76 -6.98
C TRP A 50 13.27 18.06 -7.00
N ASP A 51 13.12 18.89 -8.02
CA ASP A 51 13.85 20.16 -8.10
C ASP A 51 13.41 21.13 -6.99
N ILE A 52 12.12 21.16 -6.65
CA ILE A 52 11.62 21.91 -5.49
C ILE A 52 12.22 21.36 -4.19
N LEU A 53 12.29 20.04 -4.02
CA LEU A 53 12.94 19.40 -2.87
C LEU A 53 14.40 19.83 -2.78
N VAL A 54 15.16 19.74 -3.87
CA VAL A 54 16.59 20.07 -3.90
C VAL A 54 16.85 21.54 -3.61
N ALA A 55 15.98 22.44 -4.04
CA ALA A 55 16.08 23.88 -3.79
C ALA A 55 15.65 24.29 -2.36
N ASN A 56 14.93 23.43 -1.64
CA ASN A 56 14.44 23.76 -0.31
C ASN A 56 15.60 23.82 0.72
N GLY A 57 15.68 24.91 1.48
CA GLY A 57 16.72 25.09 2.51
C GLY A 57 16.71 24.01 3.61
N ARG A 58 15.57 23.37 3.85
CA ARG A 58 15.43 22.27 4.83
C ARG A 58 15.95 20.94 4.30
N SER A 59 16.19 20.80 3.00
CA SER A 59 16.78 19.60 2.41
C SER A 59 18.31 19.65 2.31
N GLN A 60 18.95 20.70 2.86
CA GLN A 60 20.40 20.90 2.75
C GLN A 60 21.17 20.28 3.91
N LEU A 61 22.39 19.81 3.64
CA LEU A 61 23.30 19.30 4.68
C LEU A 61 23.77 20.38 5.66
N THR A 62 23.65 21.65 5.29
CA THR A 62 23.92 22.82 6.15
C THR A 62 22.79 23.11 7.14
N TYR A 63 21.65 22.41 7.07
CA TYR A 63 20.56 22.58 8.03
C TYR A 63 21.01 22.20 9.45
N THR A 64 20.67 23.05 10.42
CA THR A 64 20.99 22.88 11.84
C THR A 64 19.70 22.68 12.62
N PRO A 65 19.49 21.51 13.28
CA PRO A 65 18.32 21.29 14.11
C PRO A 65 18.33 22.18 15.35
N ASN A 66 17.14 22.45 15.89
CA ASN A 66 16.92 23.36 17.01
C ASN A 66 15.94 22.74 18.03
N PRO A 67 16.31 21.60 18.66
CA PRO A 67 15.44 20.91 19.60
C PRO A 67 15.25 21.70 20.90
N VAL A 68 14.10 21.50 21.53
CA VAL A 68 13.76 22.09 22.84
C VAL A 68 13.18 21.00 23.74
N ASP A 69 13.33 21.16 25.05
CA ASP A 69 12.79 20.21 26.03
C ASP A 69 11.26 20.21 26.08
N THR A 70 10.64 21.34 25.75
CA THR A 70 9.22 21.58 25.87
C THR A 70 8.71 22.24 24.59
N VAL A 71 7.93 21.49 23.83
CA VAL A 71 7.18 22.03 22.70
C VAL A 71 5.84 22.55 23.19
N ARG A 72 5.56 23.82 22.91
CA ARG A 72 4.32 24.52 23.25
C ARG A 72 3.59 24.94 21.99
N ARG A 73 2.34 24.50 21.83
CA ARG A 73 1.43 25.00 20.79
C ARG A 73 0.20 25.62 21.43
N GLY A 74 -0.05 26.89 21.09
CA GLY A 74 -1.11 27.71 21.67
C GLY A 74 -0.78 28.25 23.07
N GLY A 75 -1.24 29.49 23.33
CA GLY A 75 -0.97 30.23 24.56
C GLY A 75 0.39 30.94 24.60
N THR A 76 0.77 31.47 25.76
CA THR A 76 2.01 32.24 25.93
C THR A 76 3.26 31.36 25.80
N GLY A 77 4.22 31.82 25.00
CA GLY A 77 5.51 31.14 24.80
C GLY A 77 5.46 29.98 23.82
N GLU A 78 4.52 30.01 22.86
CA GLU A 78 4.48 29.02 21.79
C GLU A 78 5.80 28.96 21.01
N ASN A 79 6.26 27.74 20.71
CA ASN A 79 7.55 27.51 20.05
C ASN A 79 7.52 26.30 19.08
N TYR A 80 6.34 25.75 18.82
CA TYR A 80 6.12 24.56 18.00
C TYR A 80 6.65 24.65 16.57
N SER A 81 6.94 25.86 16.08
CA SER A 81 7.62 26.05 14.79
C SER A 81 9.00 25.43 14.74
N ARG A 82 9.71 25.33 15.86
CA ARG A 82 10.99 24.61 15.94
C ARG A 82 10.81 23.14 15.55
N LEU A 83 9.76 22.50 16.06
CA LEU A 83 9.46 21.10 15.82
C LEU A 83 9.09 20.84 14.35
N PHE A 84 8.12 21.56 13.79
CA PHE A 84 7.69 21.28 12.42
C PHE A 84 8.77 21.56 11.37
N ASN A 85 9.66 22.54 11.63
CA ASN A 85 10.76 22.85 10.72
C ASN A 85 11.78 21.70 10.68
N ASP A 86 12.12 21.16 11.86
CA ASP A 86 13.07 20.06 11.99
C ASP A 86 12.48 18.74 11.47
N ILE A 87 11.19 18.47 11.68
CA ILE A 87 10.53 17.29 11.08
C ILE A 87 10.55 17.39 9.56
N ALA A 88 10.23 18.56 9.00
CA ALA A 88 10.30 18.76 7.55
C ALA A 88 11.73 18.55 7.03
N ALA A 89 12.75 19.02 7.75
CA ALA A 89 14.15 18.79 7.36
C ALA A 89 14.56 17.31 7.46
N ALA A 90 14.15 16.60 8.53
CA ALA A 90 14.41 15.17 8.69
C ALA A 90 13.77 14.35 7.54
N TYR A 91 12.51 14.62 7.22
CA TYR A 91 11.81 13.96 6.12
C TYR A 91 12.42 14.29 4.75
N GLN A 92 12.71 15.56 4.48
CA GLN A 92 13.29 16.00 3.21
C GLN A 92 14.68 15.39 2.97
N THR A 93 15.53 15.35 4.00
CA THR A 93 16.85 14.72 3.89
C THR A 93 16.75 13.19 3.78
N ALA A 94 15.77 12.56 4.44
CA ALA A 94 15.49 11.12 4.22
C ALA A 94 15.09 10.83 2.75
N LEU A 95 14.25 11.68 2.13
CA LEU A 95 13.92 11.57 0.70
C LEU A 95 15.14 11.79 -0.21
N ARG A 96 15.98 12.78 0.10
CA ARG A 96 17.25 13.00 -0.63
C ARG A 96 18.08 11.74 -0.64
N TRP A 97 18.27 11.09 0.53
CA TRP A 97 19.00 9.83 0.64
C TRP A 97 18.35 8.70 -0.17
N LYS A 98 17.05 8.43 0.01
CA LYS A 98 16.39 7.31 -0.70
C LYS A 98 16.50 7.44 -2.23
N ILE A 99 16.50 8.67 -2.75
CA ILE A 99 16.55 8.92 -4.18
C ILE A 99 18.00 8.88 -4.70
N THR A 100 18.97 9.52 -4.03
CA THR A 100 20.35 9.62 -4.52
C THR A 100 21.27 8.49 -4.09
N GLY A 101 20.97 7.82 -2.97
CA GLY A 101 21.86 6.88 -2.29
C GLY A 101 22.97 7.56 -1.47
N ASP A 102 22.99 8.89 -1.38
CA ASP A 102 24.01 9.64 -0.64
C ASP A 102 23.77 9.57 0.87
N ALA A 103 24.66 8.84 1.56
CA ALA A 103 24.63 8.59 2.99
C ALA A 103 24.67 9.87 3.84
N ALA A 104 25.26 10.97 3.34
CA ALA A 104 25.32 12.22 4.10
C ALA A 104 23.91 12.77 4.42
N TYR A 105 22.94 12.55 3.53
CA TYR A 105 21.55 12.94 3.77
C TYR A 105 20.84 12.01 4.76
N ALA A 106 21.18 10.72 4.77
CA ALA A 106 20.70 9.78 5.79
C ALA A 106 21.21 10.19 7.18
N ASP A 107 22.50 10.45 7.29
CA ASP A 107 23.16 10.86 8.52
C ASP A 107 22.59 12.19 9.03
N LYS A 108 22.30 13.15 8.14
CA LYS A 108 21.63 14.41 8.50
C LYS A 108 20.22 14.17 9.05
N SER A 109 19.43 13.32 8.40
CA SER A 109 18.06 12.99 8.84
C SER A 109 18.08 12.40 10.26
N ILE A 110 18.96 11.43 10.49
CA ILE A 110 19.13 10.77 11.80
C ILE A 110 19.67 11.74 12.84
N ALA A 111 20.62 12.61 12.49
CA ALA A 111 21.14 13.62 13.42
C ALA A 111 20.02 14.53 13.94
N ILE A 112 19.08 14.95 13.07
CA ILE A 112 17.93 15.76 13.48
C ILE A 112 17.00 14.95 14.41
N MET A 113 16.64 13.72 14.04
CA MET A 113 15.78 12.85 14.85
C MET A 113 16.41 12.51 16.21
N ASN A 114 17.70 12.23 16.23
CA ASN A 114 18.46 11.94 17.44
C ASN A 114 18.54 13.17 18.36
N ALA A 115 18.73 14.36 17.81
CA ALA A 115 18.74 15.59 18.59
C ALA A 115 17.41 15.78 19.34
N TRP A 116 16.26 15.59 18.68
CA TRP A 116 14.96 15.67 19.34
C TRP A 116 14.72 14.55 20.36
N SER A 117 15.02 13.30 20.01
CA SER A 117 14.83 12.17 20.94
C SER A 117 15.70 12.24 22.20
N ASN A 118 16.81 12.97 22.16
CA ASN A 118 17.66 13.26 23.32
C ASN A 118 17.15 14.42 24.18
N THR A 119 16.41 15.37 23.59
CA THR A 119 16.07 16.63 24.26
C THR A 119 14.61 16.70 24.72
N LEU A 120 13.65 16.26 23.89
CA LEU A 120 12.22 16.50 24.12
C LEU A 120 11.69 15.74 25.35
N GLN A 121 11.13 16.49 26.28
CA GLN A 121 10.50 15.98 27.49
C GLN A 121 8.98 16.15 27.50
N TYR A 122 8.46 17.21 26.88
CA TYR A 122 7.04 17.56 26.96
C TYR A 122 6.49 18.14 25.65
N VAL A 123 5.27 17.74 25.30
CA VAL A 123 4.41 18.45 24.35
C VAL A 123 3.24 19.03 25.14
N THR A 124 3.06 20.34 25.12
CA THR A 124 2.09 21.06 25.96
C THR A 124 1.54 22.29 25.27
N GLY A 125 0.75 23.09 25.98
CA GLY A 125 0.02 24.26 25.48
C GLY A 125 -1.43 24.24 25.93
N ASN A 126 -2.27 25.01 25.24
CA ASN A 126 -3.72 24.96 25.40
C ASN A 126 -4.28 23.70 24.71
N ALA A 127 -5.51 23.73 24.19
CA ALA A 127 -6.04 22.62 23.38
C ALA A 127 -5.14 22.27 22.19
N ASP A 128 -4.46 23.24 21.56
CA ASP A 128 -3.65 23.03 20.36
C ASP A 128 -2.47 22.07 20.58
N ARG A 129 -2.13 21.71 21.82
CA ARG A 129 -1.20 20.61 22.12
C ARG A 129 -1.60 19.29 21.44
N PHE A 130 -2.90 19.04 21.24
CA PHE A 130 -3.41 17.87 20.54
C PHE A 130 -3.19 17.94 19.02
N LEU A 131 -3.19 19.15 18.45
CA LEU A 131 -2.75 19.34 17.06
C LEU A 131 -1.24 19.14 16.95
N ALA A 132 -0.47 19.56 17.96
CA ALA A 132 0.97 19.31 18.00
C ALA A 132 1.29 17.80 18.09
N SER A 133 0.64 17.06 18.99
CA SER A 133 0.85 15.63 19.10
C SER A 133 0.41 14.87 17.85
N GLY A 134 -0.77 15.18 17.32
CA GLY A 134 -1.31 14.51 16.15
C GLY A 134 -0.49 14.80 14.89
N ILE A 135 -0.42 16.07 14.46
CA ILE A 135 0.24 16.43 13.21
C ILE A 135 1.72 16.04 13.24
N TYR A 136 2.44 16.47 14.27
CA TYR A 136 3.88 16.26 14.29
C TYR A 136 4.25 14.82 14.64
N GLY A 137 3.42 14.09 15.40
CA GLY A 137 3.63 12.69 15.72
C GLY A 137 3.65 11.79 14.48
N TYR A 138 2.62 11.88 13.61
CA TYR A 138 2.58 11.03 12.41
C TYR A 138 3.69 11.41 11.41
N GLN A 139 4.01 12.70 11.28
CA GLN A 139 5.04 13.18 10.38
C GLN A 139 6.43 12.71 10.84
N PHE A 140 6.71 12.78 12.14
CA PHE A 140 8.00 12.37 12.67
C PHE A 140 8.18 10.84 12.59
N ALA A 141 7.11 10.09 12.86
CA ALA A 141 7.09 8.65 12.64
C ALA A 141 7.38 8.28 11.17
N ASN A 142 6.81 9.02 10.22
CA ASN A 142 7.09 8.83 8.80
C ASN A 142 8.55 9.11 8.44
N ALA A 143 9.15 10.20 8.94
CA ALA A 143 10.58 10.46 8.71
C ALA A 143 11.46 9.31 9.24
N ALA A 144 11.16 8.82 10.44
CA ALA A 144 11.86 7.68 11.03
C ALA A 144 11.66 6.38 10.26
N GLU A 145 10.44 6.11 9.79
CA GLU A 145 10.12 4.90 9.05
C GLU A 145 10.94 4.79 7.75
N ILE A 146 11.17 5.90 7.05
CA ILE A 146 12.06 5.93 5.87
C ILE A 146 13.47 5.46 6.25
N MET A 147 13.95 5.90 7.41
CA MET A 147 15.31 5.66 7.89
C MET A 147 15.51 4.33 8.63
N ARG A 148 14.44 3.61 8.98
CA ARG A 148 14.53 2.39 9.83
C ARG A 148 15.45 1.30 9.26
N THR A 149 15.61 1.25 7.94
CA THR A 149 16.46 0.26 7.25
C THR A 149 17.89 0.74 7.01
N TYR A 150 18.22 1.98 7.38
CA TYR A 150 19.57 2.52 7.23
C TYR A 150 20.48 2.00 8.34
N SER A 151 21.55 1.31 7.96
CA SER A 151 22.49 0.68 8.91
C SER A 151 23.27 1.68 9.77
N GLY A 152 23.33 2.96 9.39
CA GLY A 152 23.97 4.01 10.17
C GLY A 152 23.13 4.51 11.35
N TRP A 153 21.85 4.13 11.48
CA TRP A 153 21.08 4.45 12.68
C TRP A 153 21.37 3.43 13.78
N ALA A 154 22.06 3.85 14.83
CA ALA A 154 22.30 2.98 15.98
C ALA A 154 20.96 2.47 16.56
N ALA A 155 20.87 1.15 16.78
CA ALA A 155 19.64 0.53 17.28
C ALA A 155 19.15 1.16 18.60
N THR A 156 20.07 1.53 19.50
CA THR A 156 19.75 2.23 20.75
C THR A 156 19.16 3.61 20.54
N ASP A 157 19.64 4.33 19.52
CA ASP A 157 19.10 5.65 19.16
C ASP A 157 17.71 5.53 18.55
N PHE A 158 17.50 4.53 17.70
CA PHE A 158 16.19 4.25 17.12
C PHE A 158 15.17 3.87 18.19
N THR A 159 15.54 2.99 19.14
CA THR A 159 14.69 2.65 20.29
C THR A 159 14.38 3.87 21.16
N ARG A 160 15.35 4.76 21.41
CA ARG A 160 15.07 6.02 22.14
C ARG A 160 14.07 6.89 21.37
N PHE A 161 14.20 6.98 20.06
CA PHE A 161 13.28 7.74 19.22
C PHE A 161 11.85 7.15 19.25
N GLN A 162 11.69 5.83 19.11
CA GLN A 162 10.40 5.15 19.28
C GLN A 162 9.79 5.45 20.65
N ASN A 163 10.60 5.37 21.72
CA ASN A 163 10.16 5.67 23.08
C ASN A 163 9.72 7.13 23.26
N MET A 164 10.39 8.09 22.60
CA MET A 164 9.94 9.49 22.60
C MET A 164 8.52 9.60 22.00
N LEU A 165 8.23 8.95 20.88
CA LEU A 165 6.89 9.00 20.29
C LEU A 165 5.85 8.31 21.17
N LEU A 166 6.16 7.12 21.70
CA LEU A 166 5.28 6.36 22.59
C LEU A 166 4.97 7.07 23.91
N THR A 167 5.89 7.88 24.44
CA THR A 167 5.74 8.51 25.76
C THR A 167 5.35 9.98 25.70
N LYS A 168 5.71 10.70 24.64
CA LYS A 168 5.50 12.15 24.54
C LYS A 168 4.39 12.56 23.58
N PHE A 169 4.07 11.72 22.59
CA PHE A 169 3.06 12.01 21.56
C PHE A 169 1.82 11.14 21.71
N TYR A 170 1.99 9.81 21.74
CA TYR A 170 0.89 8.86 21.79
C TYR A 170 -0.13 9.13 22.91
N PRO A 171 0.26 9.38 24.18
CA PRO A 171 -0.71 9.56 25.26
C PRO A 171 -1.64 10.77 25.06
N LEU A 172 -1.14 11.85 24.45
CA LEU A 172 -1.97 13.02 24.11
C LEU A 172 -2.94 12.69 22.98
N CYS A 173 -2.48 11.96 21.96
CA CYS A 173 -3.34 11.55 20.85
C CYS A 173 -4.47 10.66 21.34
N ASP A 174 -4.12 9.72 22.22
CA ASP A 174 -5.04 8.77 22.79
C ASP A 174 -6.08 9.43 23.71
N ASP A 175 -5.61 10.30 24.62
CA ASP A 175 -6.46 11.12 25.48
C ASP A 175 -7.43 11.98 24.67
N PHE A 176 -6.97 12.56 23.56
CA PHE A 176 -7.84 13.36 22.69
C PHE A 176 -8.99 12.52 22.12
N LEU A 177 -8.71 11.33 21.59
CA LEU A 177 -9.75 10.48 21.00
C LEU A 177 -10.73 9.90 22.03
N LEU A 178 -10.34 9.81 23.30
CA LEU A 178 -11.18 9.31 24.40
C LEU A 178 -12.00 10.42 25.05
N ASN A 179 -11.35 11.53 25.38
CA ASN A 179 -11.88 12.52 26.30
C ASN A 179 -12.18 13.85 25.61
N HIS A 180 -11.75 14.06 24.36
CA HIS A 180 -11.94 15.29 23.57
C HIS A 180 -11.67 16.56 24.38
N ASN A 181 -10.58 16.56 25.16
CA ASN A 181 -10.21 17.66 26.06
C ASN A 181 -11.35 18.10 26.99
N THR A 182 -12.14 17.15 27.50
CA THR A 182 -13.34 17.33 28.35
C THR A 182 -14.51 18.05 27.69
N ALA A 183 -14.43 18.34 26.39
CA ALA A 183 -15.52 18.94 25.64
C ALA A 183 -16.49 17.87 25.12
N CYS A 184 -17.64 18.31 24.62
CA CYS A 184 -18.53 17.39 23.91
C CYS A 184 -17.84 16.80 22.68
N ILE A 185 -18.23 15.57 22.32
CA ILE A 185 -17.54 14.77 21.29
C ILE A 185 -17.48 15.45 19.91
N THR A 186 -18.45 16.30 19.60
CA THR A 186 -18.53 17.04 18.33
C THR A 186 -17.90 18.44 18.38
N ASN A 187 -17.36 18.88 19.54
CA ASN A 187 -16.83 20.23 19.74
C ASN A 187 -15.69 20.54 18.75
N TYR A 188 -14.79 19.58 18.60
CA TYR A 188 -13.63 19.72 17.74
C TYR A 188 -13.94 19.26 16.32
N TRP A 189 -13.42 20.00 15.34
CA TRP A 189 -13.58 19.66 13.93
C TRP A 189 -12.79 18.41 13.54
N ALA A 190 -13.18 17.76 12.43
CA ALA A 190 -12.59 16.50 11.97
C ALA A 190 -11.06 16.48 11.97
N ASN A 191 -10.42 17.60 11.57
CA ASN A 191 -8.97 17.75 11.54
C ASN A 191 -8.25 17.37 12.85
N TRP A 192 -8.89 17.57 13.99
CA TRP A 192 -8.30 17.27 15.31
C TRP A 192 -8.22 15.76 15.54
N ASP A 193 -9.33 15.05 15.33
CA ASP A 193 -9.38 13.59 15.44
C ASP A 193 -8.49 12.94 14.37
N LEU A 194 -8.56 13.43 13.13
CA LEU A 194 -7.81 12.89 11.99
C LEU A 194 -6.29 12.91 12.22
N CYS A 195 -5.72 14.00 12.73
CA CYS A 195 -4.28 14.05 12.97
C CYS A 195 -3.84 13.18 14.14
N ASN A 196 -4.63 13.08 15.22
CA ASN A 196 -4.33 12.22 16.36
C ASN A 196 -4.47 10.73 15.99
N MET A 197 -5.48 10.37 15.20
CA MET A 197 -5.66 9.02 14.66
C MET A 197 -4.52 8.64 13.70
N ALA A 198 -4.09 9.56 12.82
CA ALA A 198 -2.92 9.35 11.96
C ALA A 198 -1.64 9.13 12.77
N ALA A 199 -1.43 9.87 13.87
CA ALA A 199 -0.29 9.67 14.77
C ALA A 199 -0.32 8.31 15.45
N ILE A 200 -1.47 7.90 16.01
CA ILE A 200 -1.61 6.60 16.66
C ILE A 200 -1.32 5.46 15.67
N LEU A 201 -1.86 5.54 14.44
CA LEU A 201 -1.58 4.56 13.40
C LEU A 201 -0.08 4.52 13.05
N ALA A 202 0.53 5.69 12.83
CA ALA A 202 1.91 5.79 12.41
C ALA A 202 2.91 5.31 13.49
N ILE A 203 2.66 5.68 14.74
CA ILE A 203 3.43 5.23 15.90
C ILE A 203 3.25 3.72 16.11
N GLY A 204 2.03 3.21 15.90
CA GLY A 204 1.71 1.79 15.94
C GLY A 204 2.56 0.96 14.99
N VAL A 205 2.66 1.38 13.73
CA VAL A 205 3.53 0.71 12.74
C VAL A 205 4.99 0.86 13.13
N LEU A 206 5.50 2.08 13.35
CA LEU A 206 6.93 2.32 13.62
C LEU A 206 7.45 1.54 14.83
N CYS A 207 6.61 1.35 15.85
CA CYS A 207 6.97 0.70 17.11
C CYS A 207 6.50 -0.76 17.20
N ASP A 208 6.04 -1.35 16.09
CA ASP A 208 5.53 -2.72 16.05
C ASP A 208 4.38 -2.98 17.06
N ARG A 209 3.54 -1.96 17.30
CA ARG A 209 2.41 -1.97 18.25
C ARG A 209 1.06 -2.11 17.53
N ARG A 210 0.67 -3.38 17.29
CA ARG A 210 -0.58 -3.74 16.61
C ARG A 210 -1.85 -3.26 17.32
N ASP A 211 -1.80 -3.14 18.65
CA ASP A 211 -2.89 -2.60 19.46
C ASP A 211 -3.17 -1.12 19.14
N LEU A 212 -2.13 -0.31 18.96
CA LEU A 212 -2.28 1.10 18.56
C LEU A 212 -2.81 1.23 17.14
N TYR A 213 -2.25 0.44 16.22
CA TYR A 213 -2.74 0.40 14.84
C TYR A 213 -4.23 0.03 14.76
N SER A 214 -4.63 -1.05 15.45
CA SER A 214 -6.02 -1.53 15.45
C SER A 214 -6.96 -0.48 16.04
N ARG A 215 -6.55 0.17 17.14
CA ARG A 215 -7.29 1.27 17.74
C ARG A 215 -7.57 2.41 16.75
N ALA A 216 -6.58 2.80 15.96
CA ALA A 216 -6.76 3.85 14.96
C ALA A 216 -7.67 3.42 13.80
N ILE A 217 -7.54 2.18 13.32
CA ILE A 217 -8.44 1.59 12.31
C ILE A 217 -9.89 1.53 12.81
N ASP A 218 -10.10 1.10 14.05
CA ASP A 218 -11.44 1.01 14.64
C ASP A 218 -12.04 2.41 14.83
N TYR A 219 -11.25 3.40 15.23
CA TYR A 219 -11.71 4.79 15.33
C TYR A 219 -12.14 5.36 13.97
N PHE A 220 -11.39 5.08 12.90
CA PHE A 220 -11.78 5.50 11.56
C PHE A 220 -13.15 4.94 11.15
N LYS A 221 -13.43 3.67 11.50
CA LYS A 221 -14.67 2.98 11.11
C LYS A 221 -15.86 3.36 11.98
N THR A 222 -15.67 3.43 13.30
CA THR A 222 -16.76 3.49 14.29
C THR A 222 -16.48 4.44 15.46
N GLY A 223 -15.46 5.30 15.35
CA GLY A 223 -15.14 6.29 16.38
C GLY A 223 -16.27 7.28 16.63
N ALA A 224 -16.42 7.70 17.88
CA ALA A 224 -17.50 8.60 18.29
C ALA A 224 -17.30 10.04 17.82
N GLY A 225 -16.04 10.47 17.62
CA GLY A 225 -15.69 11.83 17.20
C GLY A 225 -15.70 12.05 15.69
N ASN A 226 -15.34 13.26 15.28
CA ASN A 226 -15.46 13.71 13.89
C ASN A 226 -14.39 13.10 12.95
N GLY A 227 -13.44 12.33 13.49
CA GLY A 227 -12.45 11.60 12.71
C GLY A 227 -12.94 10.28 12.11
N SER A 228 -14.07 9.75 12.57
CA SER A 228 -14.68 8.59 11.92
C SER A 228 -15.21 8.98 10.54
N ILE A 229 -15.08 8.09 9.57
CA ILE A 229 -15.35 8.41 8.17
C ILE A 229 -16.80 8.85 7.92
N THR A 230 -17.74 8.30 8.70
CA THR A 230 -19.15 8.65 8.62
C THR A 230 -19.50 9.97 9.28
N HIS A 231 -18.60 10.56 10.08
CA HIS A 231 -18.74 11.90 10.64
C HIS A 231 -17.93 12.94 9.85
N ALA A 232 -16.76 12.58 9.33
CA ALA A 232 -15.96 13.45 8.48
C ALA A 232 -16.66 13.76 7.14
N VAL A 233 -17.25 12.73 6.51
CA VAL A 233 -18.13 12.84 5.34
C VAL A 233 -19.54 12.43 5.77
N TRP A 234 -20.22 13.35 6.44
CA TRP A 234 -21.43 13.04 7.20
C TRP A 234 -22.70 12.89 6.33
N TYR A 235 -22.72 13.53 5.16
CA TYR A 235 -23.87 13.51 4.26
C TYR A 235 -23.47 13.11 2.84
N LEU A 236 -24.18 12.17 2.22
CA LEU A 236 -23.97 11.77 0.83
C LEU A 236 -25.06 12.40 -0.04
N HIS A 237 -24.67 13.29 -0.94
CA HIS A 237 -25.58 13.91 -1.92
C HIS A 237 -25.87 12.99 -3.11
N SER A 238 -24.92 12.10 -3.44
CA SER A 238 -25.07 11.13 -4.51
C SER A 238 -24.12 9.93 -4.32
N SER A 239 -24.12 9.00 -5.28
CA SER A 239 -23.14 7.91 -5.34
C SER A 239 -21.70 8.37 -5.56
N THR A 240 -21.49 9.62 -6.00
CA THR A 240 -20.17 10.18 -6.33
C THR A 240 -19.78 11.40 -5.50
N LEU A 241 -20.69 11.93 -4.69
CA LEU A 241 -20.49 13.22 -4.02
C LEU A 241 -20.97 13.18 -2.55
N GLY A 242 -20.11 13.62 -1.63
CA GLY A 242 -20.39 13.63 -0.20
C GLY A 242 -19.87 14.89 0.48
N GLN A 243 -20.66 15.48 1.36
CA GLN A 243 -20.33 16.74 2.02
C GLN A 243 -19.29 16.53 3.13
N TRP A 244 -18.16 17.22 2.99
CA TRP A 244 -17.15 17.30 4.03
C TRP A 244 -17.64 18.19 5.17
N GLN A 245 -17.49 17.71 6.41
CA GLN A 245 -18.03 18.34 7.60
C GLN A 245 -17.55 19.78 7.82
N GLU A 246 -16.29 20.09 7.50
CA GLU A 246 -15.73 21.45 7.68
C GLU A 246 -16.09 22.45 6.57
N SER A 247 -16.86 22.04 5.55
CA SER A 247 -17.10 22.87 4.36
C SER A 247 -17.83 24.18 4.66
N GLY A 248 -18.69 24.21 5.68
CA GLY A 248 -19.38 25.42 6.12
C GLY A 248 -18.52 26.36 6.97
N ARG A 249 -17.36 25.88 7.46
CA ARG A 249 -16.40 26.67 8.23
C ARG A 249 -15.49 27.45 7.28
N ASP A 250 -14.63 26.74 6.55
CA ASP A 250 -13.75 27.28 5.53
C ASP A 250 -13.09 26.16 4.70
N GLN A 251 -12.56 26.53 3.54
CA GLN A 251 -11.93 25.59 2.62
C GLN A 251 -10.48 25.25 2.99
N GLY A 252 -9.79 26.12 3.74
CA GLY A 252 -8.42 25.88 4.18
C GLY A 252 -8.34 24.70 5.16
N HIS A 253 -9.36 24.53 5.98
CA HIS A 253 -9.50 23.40 6.90
C HIS A 253 -10.15 22.18 6.25
N SER A 254 -11.04 22.38 5.27
CA SER A 254 -11.57 21.28 4.47
C SER A 254 -10.45 20.55 3.72
N THR A 255 -9.55 21.31 3.07
CA THR A 255 -8.38 20.76 2.36
C THR A 255 -7.34 20.14 3.30
N LEU A 256 -7.13 20.70 4.50
CA LEU A 256 -6.34 20.06 5.57
C LEU A 256 -6.89 18.67 5.92
N GLY A 257 -8.20 18.56 6.11
CA GLY A 257 -8.87 17.31 6.45
C GLY A 257 -8.72 16.24 5.38
N ILE A 258 -8.84 16.62 4.11
CA ILE A 258 -8.55 15.71 2.99
C ILE A 258 -7.11 15.19 3.07
N GLY A 259 -6.13 16.07 3.33
CA GLY A 259 -4.72 15.67 3.44
C GLY A 259 -4.43 14.71 4.61
N LEU A 260 -5.02 14.97 5.79
CA LEU A 260 -4.84 14.12 6.97
C LEU A 260 -5.48 12.75 6.77
N LEU A 261 -6.71 12.70 6.25
CA LEU A 261 -7.41 11.45 6.00
C LEU A 261 -6.78 10.65 4.85
N ALA A 262 -6.28 11.32 3.81
CA ALA A 262 -5.49 10.66 2.78
C ALA A 262 -4.21 10.04 3.35
N SER A 263 -3.51 10.75 4.22
CA SER A 263 -2.30 10.22 4.87
C SER A 263 -2.61 8.98 5.71
N PHE A 264 -3.70 9.01 6.47
CA PHE A 264 -4.19 7.86 7.22
C PHE A 264 -4.50 6.66 6.30
N CYS A 265 -5.28 6.89 5.25
CA CYS A 265 -5.67 5.83 4.31
C CYS A 265 -4.48 5.25 3.54
N GLU A 266 -3.49 6.06 3.16
CA GLU A 266 -2.29 5.57 2.46
C GLU A 266 -1.39 4.74 3.38
N MET A 267 -1.19 5.17 4.63
CA MET A 267 -0.46 4.38 5.62
C MET A 267 -1.16 3.03 5.89
N ALA A 268 -2.49 3.01 6.03
CA ALA A 268 -3.26 1.77 6.17
C ALA A 268 -3.18 0.88 4.92
N TRP A 269 -3.27 1.49 3.73
CA TRP A 269 -3.17 0.79 2.45
C TRP A 269 -1.83 0.06 2.32
N ASN A 270 -0.74 0.71 2.71
CA ASN A 270 0.60 0.12 2.66
C ASN A 270 0.80 -1.02 3.69
N GLN A 271 -0.12 -1.18 4.64
CA GLN A 271 -0.20 -2.33 5.54
C GLN A 271 -1.18 -3.43 5.06
N GLY A 272 -1.90 -3.19 3.95
CA GLY A 272 -2.85 -4.11 3.35
C GLY A 272 -4.33 -3.82 3.68
N ASP A 273 -4.61 -2.76 4.45
CA ASP A 273 -5.97 -2.38 4.84
C ASP A 273 -6.54 -1.28 3.92
N ASP A 274 -7.63 -1.60 3.23
CA ASP A 274 -8.26 -0.69 2.25
C ASP A 274 -9.23 0.30 2.91
N MET A 275 -8.68 1.32 3.56
CA MET A 275 -9.48 2.41 4.15
C MET A 275 -9.95 3.43 3.11
N TYR A 276 -9.29 3.51 1.95
CA TYR A 276 -9.75 4.33 0.82
C TYR A 276 -11.08 3.82 0.24
N GLY A 277 -11.23 2.50 0.14
CA GLY A 277 -12.42 1.81 -0.37
C GLY A 277 -13.56 1.67 0.63
N TYR A 278 -13.28 1.91 1.92
CA TYR A 278 -14.25 1.71 2.99
C TYR A 278 -15.53 2.55 2.81
N ASP A 279 -16.66 1.96 3.20
CA ASP A 279 -18.01 2.51 3.03
C ASP A 279 -18.29 3.00 1.60
N SER A 280 -18.02 2.12 0.63
CA SER A 280 -18.23 2.37 -0.79
C SER A 280 -17.51 3.64 -1.29
N ASN A 281 -16.22 3.77 -0.99
CA ASN A 281 -15.39 4.94 -1.30
C ASN A 281 -15.92 6.25 -0.69
N ARG A 282 -16.41 6.25 0.56
CA ARG A 282 -16.95 7.47 1.19
C ARG A 282 -15.92 8.61 1.21
N PHE A 283 -14.65 8.30 1.44
CA PHE A 283 -13.58 9.31 1.41
C PHE A 283 -13.43 9.97 0.03
N MET A 284 -13.46 9.18 -1.05
CA MET A 284 -13.42 9.69 -2.43
C MET A 284 -14.51 10.73 -2.67
N LYS A 285 -15.75 10.45 -2.23
CA LYS A 285 -16.91 11.33 -2.42
C LYS A 285 -16.73 12.66 -1.67
N GLY A 286 -16.15 12.61 -0.47
CA GLY A 286 -15.78 13.79 0.32
C GLY A 286 -14.69 14.62 -0.32
N ALA A 287 -13.62 13.97 -0.79
CA ALA A 287 -12.51 14.63 -1.47
C ALA A 287 -12.95 15.25 -2.82
N GLU A 288 -13.79 14.55 -3.58
CA GLU A 288 -14.37 15.03 -4.83
C GLU A 288 -15.24 16.28 -4.61
N TYR A 289 -16.07 16.28 -3.56
CA TYR A 289 -16.86 17.45 -3.16
C TYR A 289 -16.00 18.67 -2.86
N VAL A 290 -14.97 18.51 -2.00
CA VAL A 290 -14.06 19.60 -1.65
C VAL A 290 -13.30 20.09 -2.89
N ALA A 291 -12.84 19.17 -3.74
CA ALA A 291 -12.11 19.53 -4.96
C ALA A 291 -12.98 20.27 -5.98
N GLN A 292 -14.22 19.82 -6.22
CA GLN A 292 -15.14 20.52 -7.12
C GLN A 292 -15.40 21.95 -6.66
N TYR A 293 -15.66 22.14 -5.36
CA TYR A 293 -15.89 23.49 -4.86
C TYR A 293 -14.66 24.38 -5.00
N ASN A 294 -13.48 23.89 -4.65
CA ASN A 294 -12.23 24.65 -4.70
C ASN A 294 -11.68 24.88 -6.12
N THR A 295 -12.23 24.20 -7.13
CA THR A 295 -11.94 24.45 -8.55
C THR A 295 -12.93 25.43 -9.20
N GLY A 296 -13.78 26.08 -8.40
CA GLY A 296 -14.71 27.11 -8.86
C GLY A 296 -16.12 26.60 -9.16
N ASN A 297 -16.39 25.30 -9.08
CA ASN A 297 -17.74 24.75 -9.28
C ASN A 297 -18.63 24.97 -8.05
N THR A 298 -19.94 24.91 -8.24
CA THR A 298 -20.89 24.85 -7.12
C THR A 298 -21.08 23.40 -6.68
N VAL A 299 -21.42 23.21 -5.41
CA VAL A 299 -21.77 21.91 -4.83
C VAL A 299 -23.03 22.07 -3.96
N PRO A 300 -23.90 21.05 -3.86
CA PRO A 300 -25.05 21.11 -2.97
C PRO A 300 -24.61 21.15 -1.51
N TYR A 301 -25.36 21.83 -0.64
CA TYR A 301 -25.02 21.92 0.78
C TYR A 301 -26.23 21.63 1.66
N THR A 302 -26.09 20.69 2.57
CA THR A 302 -27.05 20.35 3.63
C THR A 302 -26.59 21.03 4.91
N THR A 303 -27.52 21.66 5.66
CA THR A 303 -27.20 22.27 6.95
C THR A 303 -26.47 21.31 7.87
N TYR A 304 -25.26 21.66 8.28
CA TYR A 304 -24.46 20.89 9.23
C TYR A 304 -24.72 21.41 10.65
N THR A 305 -24.95 20.50 11.60
CA THR A 305 -25.18 20.83 13.02
C THR A 305 -24.19 20.08 13.91
N TRP A 306 -23.76 20.73 15.00
CA TRP A 306 -22.85 20.13 15.98
C TRP A 306 -23.09 20.68 17.39
N GLY A 307 -22.68 19.93 18.41
CA GLY A 307 -22.56 20.44 19.77
C GLY A 307 -21.22 21.15 19.99
N ASN A 308 -21.24 22.31 20.64
CA ASN A 308 -20.08 23.14 20.94
C ASN A 308 -19.83 23.27 22.45
N GLY A 309 -18.55 23.36 22.83
CA GLY A 309 -18.08 23.50 24.21
C GLY A 309 -18.31 22.24 25.07
N GLN A 310 -18.26 22.42 26.39
CA GLN A 310 -18.50 21.34 27.35
C GLN A 310 -20.00 21.01 27.51
N ASN A 311 -20.88 21.98 27.27
CA ASN A 311 -22.33 21.84 27.46
C ASN A 311 -23.08 21.35 26.21
N CYS A 312 -22.37 20.94 25.15
CA CYS A 312 -22.97 20.49 23.88
C CYS A 312 -23.93 21.51 23.25
N ALA A 313 -23.67 22.82 23.38
CA ALA A 313 -24.56 23.85 22.86
C ALA A 313 -24.71 23.69 21.34
N GLN A 314 -25.95 23.55 20.86
CA GLN A 314 -26.20 23.27 19.45
C GLN A 314 -25.85 24.47 18.57
N MET A 315 -25.05 24.22 17.55
CA MET A 315 -24.62 25.16 16.54
C MET A 315 -24.98 24.63 15.15
N SER A 316 -25.05 25.52 14.16
CA SER A 316 -25.29 25.13 12.77
C SER A 316 -24.57 26.01 11.76
N GLN A 317 -24.30 25.44 10.59
CA GLN A 317 -23.84 26.12 9.39
C GLN A 317 -24.79 25.75 8.26
N THR A 318 -25.50 26.73 7.72
CA THR A 318 -26.55 26.54 6.70
C THR A 318 -26.06 26.72 5.26
N ILE A 319 -24.86 27.26 5.09
CA ILE A 319 -24.24 27.51 3.79
C ILE A 319 -22.79 27.01 3.78
N ILE A 320 -22.31 26.65 2.59
CA ILE A 320 -20.88 26.42 2.35
C ILE A 320 -20.12 27.75 2.43
N SER A 321 -18.88 27.72 2.93
CA SER A 321 -18.05 28.91 3.10
C SER A 321 -17.06 29.09 1.95
N ASP A 322 -17.00 30.30 1.39
CA ASP A 322 -15.99 30.72 0.41
C ASP A 322 -14.63 31.08 1.06
N ALA A 323 -14.54 31.10 2.39
CA ALA A 323 -13.30 31.45 3.06
C ALA A 323 -12.17 30.49 2.67
N SER A 324 -11.03 31.05 2.22
CA SER A 324 -9.87 30.30 1.72
C SER A 324 -10.13 29.38 0.52
N ARG A 325 -11.20 29.63 -0.25
CA ARG A 325 -11.52 28.83 -1.44
C ARG A 325 -10.39 28.90 -2.47
N GLY A 326 -9.98 27.74 -2.98
CA GLY A 326 -8.86 27.60 -3.91
C GLY A 326 -7.48 27.66 -3.25
N ASN A 327 -7.40 27.64 -1.91
CA ASN A 327 -6.12 27.60 -1.20
C ASN A 327 -5.25 26.42 -1.66
N LEU A 328 -3.95 26.66 -1.83
CA LEU A 328 -3.03 25.64 -2.32
C LEU A 328 -2.42 24.84 -1.16
N ARG A 329 -2.53 23.51 -1.20
CA ARG A 329 -1.88 22.57 -0.27
C ARG A 329 -1.37 21.31 -1.00
N PRO A 330 -0.26 20.70 -0.56
CA PRO A 330 0.32 19.52 -1.21
C PRO A 330 -0.38 18.23 -0.75
N VAL A 331 -1.65 18.07 -1.11
CA VAL A 331 -2.50 16.96 -0.64
C VAL A 331 -3.10 16.13 -1.78
N TRP A 332 -3.13 16.66 -2.99
CA TRP A 332 -4.02 16.17 -4.04
C TRP A 332 -3.40 15.08 -4.89
N GLU A 333 -2.07 15.05 -5.01
CA GLU A 333 -1.39 13.96 -5.71
C GLU A 333 -1.64 12.60 -5.05
N MET A 334 -1.62 12.52 -3.73
CA MET A 334 -1.90 11.27 -3.01
C MET A 334 -3.31 10.75 -3.33
N VAL A 335 -4.31 11.62 -3.21
CA VAL A 335 -5.72 11.26 -3.45
C VAL A 335 -5.97 10.91 -4.92
N TYR A 336 -5.50 11.75 -5.85
CA TYR A 336 -5.66 11.54 -7.28
C TYR A 336 -5.00 10.22 -7.73
N ASN A 337 -3.75 9.98 -7.34
CA ASN A 337 -3.04 8.80 -7.81
C ASN A 337 -3.57 7.52 -7.17
N HIS A 338 -4.15 7.57 -5.98
CA HIS A 338 -4.89 6.45 -5.46
C HIS A 338 -6.13 6.18 -6.34
N TYR A 339 -7.08 7.11 -6.42
CA TYR A 339 -8.36 6.80 -7.07
C TYR A 339 -8.27 6.68 -8.59
N ALA A 340 -7.58 7.58 -9.28
CA ALA A 340 -7.46 7.55 -10.74
C ALA A 340 -6.41 6.53 -11.21
N ASN A 341 -5.17 6.64 -10.72
CA ASN A 341 -4.04 5.90 -11.30
C ASN A 341 -3.77 4.53 -10.63
N ARG A 342 -4.25 4.30 -9.39
CA ARG A 342 -4.18 2.99 -8.73
C ARG A 342 -5.50 2.24 -8.89
N MET A 343 -6.64 2.94 -8.84
CA MET A 343 -7.98 2.33 -8.86
C MET A 343 -8.75 2.45 -10.19
N GLY A 344 -8.39 3.37 -11.09
CA GLY A 344 -9.07 3.54 -12.38
C GLY A 344 -10.44 4.22 -12.28
N LEU A 345 -10.71 4.91 -11.18
CA LEU A 345 -11.98 5.59 -10.94
C LEU A 345 -11.98 6.99 -11.56
N SER A 346 -13.16 7.41 -12.03
CA SER A 346 -13.38 8.78 -12.52
C SER A 346 -13.54 9.73 -11.34
N VAL A 347 -12.60 10.68 -11.20
CA VAL A 347 -12.55 11.67 -10.11
C VAL A 347 -12.20 13.06 -10.68
N PRO A 348 -13.08 13.66 -11.50
CA PRO A 348 -12.75 14.84 -12.31
C PRO A 348 -12.39 16.08 -11.49
N GLY A 349 -13.05 16.33 -10.36
CA GLY A 349 -12.74 17.43 -9.45
C GLY A 349 -11.38 17.25 -8.79
N ILE A 350 -11.12 16.07 -8.23
CA ILE A 350 -9.80 15.72 -7.66
C ILE A 350 -8.70 15.85 -8.72
N ALA A 351 -8.94 15.37 -9.94
CA ALA A 351 -7.97 15.44 -11.03
C ALA A 351 -7.66 16.89 -11.45
N ALA A 352 -8.70 17.73 -11.58
CA ALA A 352 -8.53 19.15 -11.89
C ALA A 352 -7.74 19.85 -10.78
N TYR A 353 -8.05 19.57 -9.52
CA TYR A 353 -7.38 20.23 -8.41
C TYR A 353 -5.94 19.73 -8.22
N ALA A 354 -5.66 18.43 -8.39
CA ALA A 354 -4.29 17.91 -8.42
C ALA A 354 -3.45 18.56 -9.54
N THR A 355 -4.05 18.83 -10.70
CA THR A 355 -3.38 19.52 -11.81
C THR A 355 -2.98 20.95 -11.44
N LEU A 356 -3.83 21.69 -10.73
CA LEU A 356 -3.52 23.05 -10.27
C LEU A 356 -2.36 23.13 -9.26
N HIS A 357 -2.11 22.04 -8.53
CA HIS A 357 -1.06 22.00 -7.50
C HIS A 357 0.28 21.46 -8.00
N ARG A 358 0.33 20.92 -9.23
CA ARG A 358 1.52 20.30 -9.80
C ARG A 358 2.56 21.34 -10.25
N PRO A 359 3.87 21.07 -10.04
CA PRO A 359 4.41 20.06 -9.15
C PRO A 359 4.28 20.47 -7.67
N GLU A 360 3.85 19.54 -6.81
CA GLU A 360 3.71 19.81 -5.37
C GLU A 360 5.09 19.91 -4.68
N GLY A 361 5.27 20.93 -3.85
CA GLY A 361 6.38 21.05 -2.90
C GLY A 361 6.02 20.49 -1.53
N GLY A 362 6.75 20.85 -0.47
CA GLY A 362 6.43 20.45 0.90
C GLY A 362 6.70 21.54 1.93
N GLY A 363 7.09 21.14 3.15
CA GLY A 363 7.35 22.06 4.26
C GLY A 363 8.19 23.28 3.86
N GLY A 364 7.61 24.47 3.99
CA GLY A 364 8.22 25.75 3.62
C GLY A 364 7.90 26.26 2.21
N ASN A 365 7.20 25.49 1.37
CA ASN A 365 6.72 25.94 0.06
C ASN A 365 5.30 26.56 0.10
N TYR A 366 4.56 26.35 1.20
CA TYR A 366 3.15 26.76 1.35
C TYR A 366 2.94 27.75 2.51
N GLY A 367 3.97 28.53 2.84
CA GLY A 367 3.98 29.50 3.93
C GLY A 367 4.93 29.15 5.07
N THR A 368 5.11 30.08 6.00
CA THR A 368 6.07 29.99 7.12
C THR A 368 5.42 29.57 8.44
N THR A 369 4.09 29.56 8.51
CA THR A 369 3.31 29.14 9.69
C THR A 369 2.90 27.67 9.58
N SER A 370 2.26 27.11 10.62
CA SER A 370 1.81 25.70 10.65
C SER A 370 1.13 25.25 9.35
N GLY A 371 0.31 26.11 8.73
CA GLY A 371 -0.41 25.79 7.49
C GLY A 371 0.48 25.26 6.37
N GLY A 372 1.72 25.78 6.27
CA GLY A 372 2.71 25.35 5.28
C GLY A 372 3.46 24.08 5.65
N PHE A 373 3.15 23.47 6.79
CA PHE A 373 3.81 22.30 7.39
C PHE A 373 2.84 21.25 7.94
N ASP A 374 1.52 21.46 7.84
CA ASP A 374 0.52 20.47 8.29
C ASP A 374 0.61 19.15 7.50
N GLN A 375 1.27 19.17 6.34
CA GLN A 375 1.61 18.00 5.52
C GLN A 375 3.11 17.94 5.21
N LEU A 376 3.63 16.72 5.06
CA LEU A 376 5.01 16.48 4.60
C LEU A 376 5.24 16.94 3.16
N GLY A 377 4.21 16.81 2.31
CA GLY A 377 4.18 17.25 0.92
C GLY A 377 5.08 16.44 -0.01
N PHE A 378 5.50 17.10 -1.09
CA PHE A 378 6.21 16.56 -2.26
C PHE A 378 5.41 15.49 -2.99
N GLY A 379 4.07 15.61 -3.03
CA GLY A 379 3.21 14.55 -3.54
C GLY A 379 3.40 14.22 -5.01
N SER A 380 3.82 15.18 -5.83
CA SER A 380 4.16 14.93 -7.24
C SER A 380 5.41 14.07 -7.40
N LEU A 381 6.33 14.12 -6.44
CA LEU A 381 7.47 13.21 -6.36
C LEU A 381 7.02 11.87 -5.76
N THR A 382 6.32 11.90 -4.63
CA THR A 382 6.15 10.70 -3.80
C THR A 382 4.98 9.81 -4.22
N PHE A 383 3.87 10.40 -4.65
CA PHE A 383 2.62 9.66 -4.90
C PHE A 383 2.26 9.55 -6.38
N THR A 384 2.86 10.34 -7.28
CA THR A 384 2.54 10.21 -8.70
C THR A 384 2.85 8.82 -9.21
N ARG A 385 1.90 8.27 -9.98
CA ARG A 385 1.95 6.98 -10.67
C ARG A 385 1.68 7.21 -12.15
N ASP A 386 2.24 6.34 -12.97
CA ASP A 386 1.85 6.30 -14.38
C ASP A 386 0.35 6.01 -14.49
N PRO A 387 -0.38 6.67 -15.41
CA PRO A 387 -1.79 6.38 -15.63
C PRO A 387 -2.04 4.91 -15.93
N LEU A 388 -3.19 4.38 -15.50
CA LEU A 388 -3.60 3.05 -15.96
C LEU A 388 -3.78 3.08 -17.49
N PRO A 389 -3.37 2.02 -18.21
CA PRO A 389 -3.57 1.94 -19.65
C PRO A 389 -5.06 2.10 -19.99
N THR A 390 -5.40 3.17 -20.72
CA THR A 390 -6.78 3.50 -21.11
C THR A 390 -7.35 2.54 -22.17
N THR A 391 -6.51 1.70 -22.76
CA THR A 391 -6.88 0.73 -23.79
C THR A 391 -7.13 -0.68 -23.24
N GLY A 392 -7.05 -0.90 -21.92
CA GLY A 392 -7.05 -2.24 -21.34
C GLY A 392 -5.64 -2.87 -21.32
N PRO A 393 -5.52 -4.17 -20.97
CA PRO A 393 -4.24 -4.86 -20.96
C PRO A 393 -3.63 -4.94 -22.38
N VAL A 394 -2.30 -4.85 -22.48
CA VAL A 394 -1.61 -4.97 -23.77
C VAL A 394 -1.70 -6.41 -24.31
N ASN A 395 -1.51 -6.59 -25.63
CA ASN A 395 -1.42 -7.92 -26.22
C ASN A 395 -0.22 -8.69 -25.65
N GLY A 396 -0.38 -9.98 -25.39
CA GLY A 396 0.70 -10.81 -24.84
C GLY A 396 0.22 -12.14 -24.29
N ILE A 397 1.15 -12.91 -23.74
CA ILE A 397 0.83 -14.16 -23.04
C ILE A 397 0.82 -13.87 -21.54
N TYR A 398 -0.19 -14.36 -20.82
CA TYR A 398 -0.40 -14.08 -19.40
C TYR A 398 -0.74 -15.33 -18.60
N LYS A 399 -0.34 -15.37 -17.32
CA LYS A 399 -1.07 -16.12 -16.29
C LYS A 399 -2.07 -15.17 -15.64
N ILE A 400 -3.30 -15.63 -15.40
CA ILE A 400 -4.40 -14.81 -14.90
C ILE A 400 -4.80 -15.32 -13.51
N PHE A 401 -4.81 -14.46 -12.50
CA PHE A 401 -4.98 -14.85 -11.09
C PHE A 401 -6.21 -14.24 -10.46
N ALA A 402 -6.99 -15.03 -9.72
CA ALA A 402 -8.09 -14.52 -8.91
C ALA A 402 -7.55 -13.78 -7.66
N ARG A 403 -8.11 -12.60 -7.35
CA ARG A 403 -7.61 -11.73 -6.27
C ARG A 403 -7.77 -12.34 -4.88
N HIS A 404 -8.85 -13.08 -4.63
CA HIS A 404 -9.14 -13.63 -3.30
C HIS A 404 -8.28 -14.85 -2.94
N SER A 405 -7.98 -15.72 -3.92
CA SER A 405 -7.27 -16.99 -3.70
C SER A 405 -5.80 -16.95 -4.13
N GLY A 406 -5.42 -16.01 -5.00
CA GLY A 406 -4.11 -16.00 -5.64
C GLY A 406 -3.86 -17.18 -6.58
N GLN A 407 -4.89 -17.95 -6.92
CA GLN A 407 -4.79 -19.11 -7.82
C GLN A 407 -4.98 -18.71 -9.28
N ALA A 408 -4.36 -19.48 -10.19
CA ALA A 408 -4.35 -19.22 -11.61
C ALA A 408 -5.58 -19.79 -12.31
N MET A 409 -6.06 -19.10 -13.34
CA MET A 409 -7.03 -19.60 -14.32
C MET A 409 -6.39 -20.74 -15.12
N ASP A 410 -6.91 -21.95 -14.91
CA ASP A 410 -6.33 -23.24 -15.29
C ASP A 410 -7.29 -23.99 -16.21
N VAL A 411 -6.80 -24.40 -17.37
CA VAL A 411 -7.51 -25.38 -18.21
C VAL A 411 -7.32 -26.76 -17.58
N MET A 412 -8.43 -27.35 -17.12
CA MET A 412 -8.41 -28.58 -16.33
C MET A 412 -7.58 -29.68 -17.01
N ASN A 413 -6.60 -30.20 -16.26
CA ASN A 413 -5.73 -31.30 -16.67
C ASN A 413 -4.99 -31.08 -18.01
N ASN A 414 -4.72 -29.82 -18.36
CA ASN A 414 -4.14 -29.44 -19.66
C ASN A 414 -4.92 -30.03 -20.85
N GLY A 415 -6.24 -30.19 -20.68
CA GLY A 415 -7.11 -30.72 -21.72
C GLY A 415 -7.17 -29.81 -22.93
N THR A 416 -7.37 -30.42 -24.10
CA THR A 416 -7.43 -29.71 -25.39
C THR A 416 -8.77 -29.90 -26.10
N ALA A 417 -9.71 -30.67 -25.54
CA ALA A 417 -11.03 -30.87 -26.13
C ALA A 417 -11.94 -29.65 -25.92
N ASN A 418 -12.86 -29.42 -26.87
CA ASN A 418 -13.94 -28.45 -26.69
C ASN A 418 -14.75 -28.79 -25.44
N GLY A 419 -15.08 -27.78 -24.63
CA GLY A 419 -15.80 -27.96 -23.37
C GLY A 419 -14.91 -28.37 -22.19
N THR A 420 -13.59 -28.47 -22.37
CA THR A 420 -12.69 -28.68 -21.22
C THR A 420 -12.85 -27.52 -20.24
N ASN A 421 -13.10 -27.86 -18.97
CA ASN A 421 -13.43 -26.89 -17.95
C ASN A 421 -12.28 -25.93 -17.64
N VAL A 422 -12.63 -24.68 -17.33
CA VAL A 422 -11.70 -23.68 -16.78
C VAL A 422 -11.99 -23.51 -15.30
N ARG A 423 -10.96 -23.66 -14.48
CA ARG A 423 -11.04 -23.67 -13.00
C ARG A 423 -9.92 -22.83 -12.42
N GLN A 424 -9.93 -22.57 -11.12
CA GLN A 424 -8.73 -22.08 -10.46
C GLN A 424 -7.83 -23.24 -10.02
N TRP A 425 -6.50 -23.05 -10.08
CA TRP A 425 -5.53 -24.02 -9.56
C TRP A 425 -4.26 -23.32 -9.07
N PRO A 426 -3.51 -23.90 -8.10
CA PRO A 426 -2.20 -23.39 -7.73
C PRO A 426 -1.27 -23.20 -8.93
N ALA A 427 -0.57 -22.07 -8.94
CA ALA A 427 0.30 -21.72 -10.04
C ALA A 427 1.46 -22.70 -10.21
N ASN A 428 1.69 -23.13 -11.44
CA ASN A 428 2.79 -24.02 -11.82
C ASN A 428 3.26 -23.68 -13.24
N ASP A 429 4.23 -24.42 -13.77
CA ASP A 429 4.82 -24.12 -15.10
C ASP A 429 4.01 -24.68 -16.29
N CYS A 430 2.83 -25.25 -16.04
CA CYS A 430 1.98 -25.78 -17.09
C CYS A 430 1.56 -24.70 -18.09
N VAL A 431 1.59 -25.06 -19.38
CA VAL A 431 1.02 -24.25 -20.47
C VAL A 431 -0.50 -24.09 -20.37
N CYS A 432 -1.18 -24.95 -19.61
CA CYS A 432 -2.60 -24.89 -19.32
C CYS A 432 -3.02 -23.68 -18.46
N GLN A 433 -2.07 -22.99 -17.84
CA GLN A 433 -2.31 -21.75 -17.06
C GLN A 433 -1.90 -20.49 -17.82
N GLN A 434 -1.51 -20.63 -19.09
CA GLN A 434 -1.05 -19.53 -19.92
C GLN A 434 -2.11 -19.20 -20.98
N TRP A 435 -2.39 -17.91 -21.10
CA TRP A 435 -3.44 -17.37 -21.96
C TRP A 435 -2.85 -16.31 -22.87
N THR A 436 -2.97 -16.49 -24.18
CA THR A 436 -2.67 -15.45 -25.17
C THR A 436 -3.84 -14.48 -25.22
N LEU A 437 -3.58 -13.25 -24.82
CA LEU A 437 -4.53 -12.15 -24.85
C LEU A 437 -4.32 -11.33 -26.12
N THR A 438 -5.36 -11.19 -26.93
CA THR A 438 -5.32 -10.42 -28.18
C THR A 438 -6.46 -9.42 -28.23
N ASN A 439 -6.15 -8.14 -28.41
CA ASN A 439 -7.13 -7.09 -28.67
C ASN A 439 -7.77 -7.30 -30.04
N ALA A 440 -9.09 -7.48 -30.05
CA ALA A 440 -9.93 -7.73 -31.22
C ALA A 440 -10.62 -6.45 -31.74
N GLY A 441 -10.22 -5.27 -31.27
CA GLY A 441 -10.83 -3.97 -31.56
C GLY A 441 -11.83 -3.52 -30.48
N SER A 442 -12.10 -2.21 -30.42
CA SER A 442 -13.09 -1.60 -29.50
C SER A 442 -12.94 -2.02 -28.02
N ASN A 443 -11.71 -2.20 -27.54
CA ASN A 443 -11.38 -2.66 -26.19
C ASN A 443 -11.96 -4.05 -25.83
N GLN A 444 -12.24 -4.88 -26.83
CA GLN A 444 -12.62 -6.28 -26.69
C GLN A 444 -11.41 -7.17 -26.92
N TYR A 445 -11.35 -8.28 -26.21
CA TYR A 445 -10.20 -9.16 -26.17
C TYR A 445 -10.62 -10.62 -26.31
N THR A 446 -9.80 -11.42 -27.00
CA THR A 446 -9.87 -12.89 -26.93
C THR A 446 -8.81 -13.40 -25.97
N LEU A 447 -9.15 -14.47 -25.24
CA LEU A 447 -8.25 -15.22 -24.36
C LEU A 447 -8.08 -16.62 -24.95
N VAL A 448 -6.91 -16.93 -25.50
CA VAL A 448 -6.62 -18.25 -26.10
C VAL A 448 -5.72 -19.05 -25.16
N GLY A 449 -6.16 -20.22 -24.72
CA GLY A 449 -5.33 -21.11 -23.91
C GLY A 449 -4.10 -21.57 -24.72
N VAL A 450 -2.89 -21.26 -24.25
CA VAL A 450 -1.64 -21.56 -24.97
C VAL A 450 -1.48 -23.06 -25.24
N GLY A 451 -1.83 -23.90 -24.27
CA GLY A 451 -1.75 -25.36 -24.41
C GLY A 451 -2.74 -25.95 -25.43
N SER A 452 -3.90 -25.33 -25.63
CA SER A 452 -4.99 -25.89 -26.45
C SER A 452 -5.22 -25.19 -27.79
N GLY A 453 -4.74 -23.95 -27.93
CA GLY A 453 -5.05 -23.07 -29.06
C GLY A 453 -6.53 -22.65 -29.15
N LYS A 454 -7.30 -22.83 -28.07
CA LYS A 454 -8.76 -22.60 -28.04
C LYS A 454 -9.12 -21.38 -27.18
N ASN A 455 -10.23 -20.73 -27.53
CA ASN A 455 -10.74 -19.55 -26.84
C ASN A 455 -11.36 -19.93 -25.49
N LEU A 456 -11.20 -19.06 -24.49
CA LEU A 456 -12.11 -19.02 -23.34
C LEU A 456 -13.52 -18.69 -23.86
N ASP A 457 -14.49 -19.49 -23.46
CA ASP A 457 -15.86 -19.49 -23.97
C ASP A 457 -16.84 -19.61 -22.80
N ILE A 458 -17.84 -18.73 -22.76
CA ILE A 458 -19.01 -18.92 -21.90
C ILE A 458 -20.01 -19.83 -22.60
N ALA A 459 -20.24 -20.98 -21.98
CA ALA A 459 -20.97 -22.09 -22.56
C ALA A 459 -22.34 -21.68 -23.13
N SER A 460 -22.61 -22.15 -24.35
CA SER A 460 -23.89 -21.98 -25.06
C SER A 460 -24.32 -20.52 -25.27
N ASN A 461 -23.38 -19.55 -25.22
CA ASN A 461 -23.68 -18.12 -25.28
C ASN A 461 -24.74 -17.70 -24.24
N SER A 462 -24.80 -18.41 -23.10
CA SER A 462 -25.78 -18.16 -22.05
C SER A 462 -25.54 -16.81 -21.40
N THR A 463 -26.62 -16.10 -21.07
CA THR A 463 -26.59 -14.86 -20.27
C THR A 463 -27.04 -15.08 -18.83
N ALA A 464 -27.22 -16.34 -18.40
CA ALA A 464 -27.62 -16.69 -17.05
C ALA A 464 -26.43 -16.69 -16.08
N ASP A 465 -26.70 -16.41 -14.81
CA ASP A 465 -25.76 -16.67 -13.73
C ASP A 465 -25.45 -18.17 -13.66
N GLY A 466 -24.20 -18.50 -13.39
CA GLY A 466 -23.75 -19.89 -13.29
C GLY A 466 -23.31 -20.51 -14.62
N ALA A 467 -23.40 -19.79 -15.75
CA ALA A 467 -22.96 -20.34 -17.03
C ALA A 467 -21.44 -20.56 -17.04
N ASN A 468 -21.05 -21.79 -17.37
CA ASN A 468 -19.68 -22.26 -17.21
C ASN A 468 -18.68 -21.58 -18.15
N ALA A 469 -17.46 -21.36 -17.67
CA ALA A 469 -16.33 -20.99 -18.52
C ALA A 469 -15.56 -22.26 -18.94
N ALA A 470 -15.38 -22.45 -20.24
CA ALA A 470 -14.65 -23.58 -20.80
C ALA A 470 -13.75 -23.13 -21.95
N ILE A 471 -12.88 -24.01 -22.44
CA ILE A 471 -12.22 -23.76 -23.72
C ILE A 471 -13.03 -24.31 -24.89
N TRP A 472 -13.10 -23.56 -25.98
CA TRP A 472 -13.81 -23.96 -27.20
C TRP A 472 -13.07 -23.46 -28.45
N GLN A 473 -13.22 -24.18 -29.56
CA GLN A 473 -12.70 -23.73 -30.86
C GLN A 473 -13.21 -22.32 -31.18
N SER A 474 -12.40 -21.52 -31.89
CA SER A 474 -12.81 -20.15 -32.20
C SER A 474 -14.07 -20.15 -33.06
N THR A 475 -15.10 -19.45 -32.61
CA THR A 475 -16.37 -19.25 -33.35
C THR A 475 -16.55 -17.81 -33.82
N GLY A 476 -15.73 -16.88 -33.30
CA GLY A 476 -15.89 -15.44 -33.50
C GLY A 476 -17.05 -14.81 -32.70
N GLY A 477 -17.78 -15.61 -31.92
CA GLY A 477 -18.92 -15.19 -31.12
C GLY A 477 -18.53 -14.26 -29.96
N ASN A 478 -19.49 -13.45 -29.49
CA ASN A 478 -19.28 -12.51 -28.40
C ASN A 478 -19.14 -13.19 -27.02
N ASN A 479 -19.55 -14.45 -26.88
CA ASN A 479 -19.26 -15.28 -25.71
C ASN A 479 -17.80 -15.73 -25.59
N GLN A 480 -16.98 -15.45 -26.61
CA GLN A 480 -15.53 -15.65 -26.62
C GLN A 480 -14.73 -14.34 -26.61
N LYS A 481 -15.42 -13.21 -26.42
CA LYS A 481 -14.82 -11.87 -26.34
C LYS A 481 -15.08 -11.26 -24.98
N PHE A 482 -14.10 -10.57 -24.44
CA PHE A 482 -14.12 -10.03 -23.08
C PHE A 482 -13.67 -8.58 -23.06
N THR A 483 -14.24 -7.78 -22.16
CA THR A 483 -13.69 -6.46 -21.80
C THR A 483 -12.97 -6.57 -20.46
N PHE A 484 -11.92 -5.77 -20.29
CA PHE A 484 -11.14 -5.70 -19.06
C PHE A 484 -11.34 -4.33 -18.45
N THR A 485 -12.15 -4.24 -17.40
CA THR A 485 -12.36 -2.99 -16.66
C THR A 485 -11.45 -2.99 -15.43
N PRO A 486 -10.53 -2.02 -15.27
CA PRO A 486 -9.74 -1.91 -14.05
C PRO A 486 -10.63 -1.80 -12.80
N VAL A 487 -10.30 -2.57 -11.76
CA VAL A 487 -10.93 -2.51 -10.43
C VAL A 487 -9.92 -2.14 -9.34
N GLY A 488 -8.75 -1.68 -9.78
CA GLY A 488 -7.66 -1.19 -8.97
C GLY A 488 -6.69 -2.23 -8.43
N GLY A 489 -5.55 -1.75 -7.91
CA GLY A 489 -4.48 -2.62 -7.37
C GLY A 489 -3.83 -3.53 -8.43
N GLY A 490 -3.94 -3.18 -9.71
CA GLY A 490 -3.49 -4.04 -10.82
C GLY A 490 -4.42 -5.22 -11.13
N PHE A 491 -5.68 -5.15 -10.69
CA PHE A 491 -6.72 -6.13 -11.00
C PHE A 491 -7.74 -5.56 -11.99
N TYR A 492 -8.43 -6.47 -12.69
CA TYR A 492 -9.46 -6.21 -13.67
C TYR A 492 -10.71 -7.03 -13.35
N ARG A 493 -11.88 -6.45 -13.55
CA ARG A 493 -13.09 -7.22 -13.87
C ARG A 493 -13.00 -7.67 -15.32
N ILE A 494 -13.19 -8.97 -15.56
CA ILE A 494 -13.22 -9.55 -16.90
C ILE A 494 -14.67 -9.84 -17.25
N THR A 495 -15.20 -9.17 -18.27
CA THR A 495 -16.64 -9.19 -18.61
C THR A 495 -16.87 -9.79 -20.00
N PRO A 496 -17.60 -10.92 -20.14
CA PRO A 496 -18.00 -11.44 -21.45
C PRO A 496 -18.87 -10.41 -22.19
N VAL A 497 -18.56 -10.16 -23.46
CA VAL A 497 -19.20 -9.11 -24.25
C VAL A 497 -20.69 -9.37 -24.48
N HIS A 498 -21.11 -10.64 -24.61
CA HIS A 498 -22.50 -10.99 -24.91
C HIS A 498 -23.45 -10.84 -23.70
N SER A 499 -22.96 -11.00 -22.47
CA SER A 499 -23.80 -11.05 -21.27
C SER A 499 -23.66 -9.84 -20.37
N GLY A 500 -22.53 -9.12 -20.41
CA GLY A 500 -22.26 -8.00 -19.49
C GLY A 500 -22.00 -8.42 -18.03
N LYS A 501 -21.98 -9.73 -17.74
CA LYS A 501 -21.63 -10.33 -16.45
C LYS A 501 -20.11 -10.29 -16.22
N CYS A 502 -19.58 -10.96 -15.19
CA CYS A 502 -18.14 -11.10 -15.01
C CYS A 502 -17.70 -12.54 -14.75
N LEU A 503 -16.45 -12.85 -15.05
CA LEU A 503 -15.82 -14.09 -14.60
C LEU A 503 -15.70 -14.08 -13.07
N ASP A 504 -16.11 -15.18 -12.46
CA ASP A 504 -16.23 -15.37 -11.01
C ASP A 504 -15.66 -16.75 -10.65
N VAL A 505 -15.02 -16.86 -9.48
CA VAL A 505 -14.69 -18.15 -8.85
C VAL A 505 -15.80 -18.56 -7.90
N ASP A 506 -16.43 -19.69 -8.19
CA ASP A 506 -17.62 -20.18 -7.48
C ASP A 506 -17.49 -20.13 -5.95
N GLY A 507 -18.45 -19.44 -5.32
CA GLY A 507 -18.54 -19.25 -3.88
C GLY A 507 -17.34 -18.54 -3.24
N ALA A 508 -16.54 -17.80 -4.00
CA ALA A 508 -15.25 -17.25 -3.55
C ALA A 508 -14.34 -18.32 -2.92
N SER A 509 -14.44 -19.56 -3.40
CA SER A 509 -13.73 -20.70 -2.83
C SER A 509 -12.21 -20.53 -2.90
N LEU A 510 -11.51 -21.01 -1.87
CA LEU A 510 -10.04 -21.11 -1.84
C LEU A 510 -9.54 -22.50 -2.26
N THR A 511 -10.45 -23.43 -2.56
CA THR A 511 -10.12 -24.81 -2.87
C THR A 511 -9.54 -24.95 -4.27
N ASN A 512 -8.51 -25.79 -4.39
CA ASN A 512 -7.92 -26.16 -5.68
C ASN A 512 -8.97 -26.80 -6.58
N GLY A 513 -9.13 -26.27 -7.77
CA GLY A 513 -10.08 -26.77 -8.77
C GLY A 513 -11.49 -26.21 -8.65
N ALA A 514 -11.71 -25.20 -7.80
CA ALA A 514 -12.99 -24.48 -7.79
C ALA A 514 -13.30 -23.90 -9.18
N ASN A 515 -14.57 -23.94 -9.54
CA ASN A 515 -15.03 -23.65 -10.89
C ASN A 515 -14.91 -22.16 -11.22
N ILE A 516 -14.65 -21.84 -12.50
CA ILE A 516 -14.77 -20.48 -13.03
C ILE A 516 -15.99 -20.44 -13.96
N PHE A 517 -16.85 -19.47 -13.71
CA PHE A 517 -18.12 -19.27 -14.42
C PHE A 517 -18.42 -17.79 -14.57
N GLN A 518 -19.50 -17.43 -15.27
CA GLN A 518 -19.99 -16.06 -15.24
C GLN A 518 -21.00 -15.84 -14.12
N TRP A 519 -20.95 -14.67 -13.50
CA TRP A 519 -21.90 -14.24 -12.48
C TRP A 519 -22.19 -12.74 -12.57
N THR A 520 -23.30 -12.30 -12.00
CA THR A 520 -23.67 -10.90 -11.86
C THR A 520 -22.64 -10.19 -10.99
N TYR A 521 -22.00 -9.15 -11.53
CA TYR A 521 -20.93 -8.44 -10.84
C TYR A 521 -21.40 -7.82 -9.53
N GLN A 522 -20.78 -8.27 -8.44
CA GLN A 522 -21.05 -7.82 -7.07
C GLN A 522 -19.85 -7.10 -6.43
N ASN A 523 -18.79 -6.84 -7.20
CA ASN A 523 -17.53 -6.25 -6.72
C ASN A 523 -16.84 -7.13 -5.66
N GLY A 524 -17.03 -8.46 -5.76
CA GLY A 524 -16.36 -9.45 -4.93
C GLY A 524 -14.90 -9.64 -5.35
N LYS A 525 -14.01 -9.95 -4.40
CA LYS A 525 -12.58 -10.23 -4.73
C LYS A 525 -12.41 -11.47 -5.62
N ASN A 526 -13.37 -12.39 -5.61
CA ASN A 526 -13.45 -13.56 -6.51
C ASN A 526 -13.81 -13.21 -7.96
N GLU A 527 -14.24 -11.97 -8.23
CA GLU A 527 -14.56 -11.45 -9.57
C GLU A 527 -13.42 -10.57 -10.13
N HIS A 528 -12.33 -10.43 -9.37
CA HIS A 528 -11.21 -9.54 -9.68
C HIS A 528 -9.97 -10.33 -10.09
N TRP A 529 -9.42 -10.01 -11.24
CA TRP A 529 -8.43 -10.82 -11.92
C TRP A 529 -7.17 -10.04 -12.23
N GLN A 530 -6.02 -10.66 -12.03
CA GLN A 530 -4.73 -10.05 -12.29
C GLN A 530 -3.99 -10.75 -13.41
N LEU A 531 -3.48 -9.96 -14.35
CA LEU A 531 -2.75 -10.45 -15.50
C LEU A 531 -1.25 -10.32 -15.24
N VAL A 532 -0.53 -11.43 -15.31
CA VAL A 532 0.93 -11.49 -15.14
C VAL A 532 1.57 -11.99 -16.44
N PRO A 533 2.37 -11.16 -17.16
CA PRO A 533 2.98 -11.55 -18.43
C PRO A 533 3.90 -12.78 -18.33
N VAL A 534 3.80 -13.70 -19.28
CA VAL A 534 4.72 -14.82 -19.51
C VAL A 534 5.77 -14.35 -20.52
N GLY A 535 7.06 -14.39 -20.15
CA GLY A 535 8.17 -13.96 -21.03
C GLY A 535 8.57 -12.48 -20.94
N GLY A 536 7.77 -11.62 -20.31
CA GLY A 536 8.16 -10.24 -19.91
C GLY A 536 8.79 -10.15 -18.50
N ALA A 537 9.20 -11.30 -17.96
CA ALA A 537 9.45 -11.58 -16.55
C ALA A 537 10.72 -10.93 -15.94
N ALA A 538 11.30 -9.91 -16.59
CA ALA A 538 12.45 -9.17 -16.05
C ALA A 538 12.04 -7.96 -15.18
N ALA A 539 10.85 -7.39 -15.34
CA ALA A 539 10.45 -6.16 -14.61
C ALA A 539 9.40 -6.34 -13.51
N VAL A 540 8.58 -7.40 -13.53
CA VAL A 540 7.45 -7.54 -12.57
C VAL A 540 7.64 -8.73 -11.60
N THR A 541 8.52 -9.68 -11.91
CA THR A 541 8.84 -10.78 -10.99
C THR A 541 9.78 -10.34 -9.86
N ALA A 542 10.54 -9.26 -10.05
CA ALA A 542 11.27 -8.58 -8.98
C ALA A 542 10.32 -7.96 -7.92
N ALA A 543 9.09 -7.59 -8.32
CA ALA A 543 8.09 -7.02 -7.42
C ALA A 543 7.20 -8.07 -6.72
N ARG A 544 7.24 -9.34 -7.12
CA ARG A 544 6.38 -10.40 -6.56
C ARG A 544 7.08 -11.42 -5.67
N ILE A 545 8.38 -11.64 -5.82
CA ILE A 545 9.13 -12.48 -4.86
C ILE A 545 9.36 -11.73 -3.53
N ALA A 546 9.31 -10.40 -3.53
CA ALA A 546 9.38 -9.60 -2.30
C ALA A 546 8.11 -9.71 -1.43
N VAL A 547 6.94 -10.05 -2.00
CA VAL A 547 5.66 -10.01 -1.28
C VAL A 547 5.28 -11.37 -0.66
N SER A 548 5.85 -12.49 -1.11
CA SER A 548 5.55 -13.81 -0.52
C SER A 548 6.54 -14.25 0.58
N LYS A 549 7.38 -13.35 1.11
CA LYS A 549 8.45 -13.69 2.07
C LYS A 549 8.31 -13.08 3.47
N GLU A 550 7.17 -12.49 3.82
CA GLU A 550 6.92 -11.95 5.19
C GLU A 550 5.73 -12.58 5.93
N ILE A 551 5.19 -13.71 5.47
CA ILE A 551 4.28 -14.52 6.29
C ILE A 551 4.84 -15.94 6.42
N ALA A 552 5.85 -16.10 7.29
CA ALA A 552 6.12 -17.32 8.05
C ALA A 552 7.36 -17.16 8.93
N THR A 553 7.21 -16.49 10.08
CA THR A 553 8.09 -16.71 11.23
C THR A 553 7.22 -16.85 12.47
N ASP A 554 6.69 -18.05 12.70
CA ASP A 554 6.79 -18.63 14.03
C ASP A 554 7.07 -20.14 13.91
N THR A 555 7.89 -20.57 14.83
CA THR A 555 8.76 -21.73 14.91
C THR A 555 8.07 -23.09 14.83
N THR A 556 8.34 -23.83 13.74
CA THR A 556 8.51 -25.31 13.67
C THR A 556 8.71 -25.72 12.20
N ASN A 557 9.86 -25.34 11.64
CA ASN A 557 10.18 -25.62 10.24
C ASN A 557 10.93 -26.95 10.10
N THR A 558 10.18 -28.05 9.99
CA THR A 558 10.65 -29.28 9.35
C THR A 558 9.66 -29.70 8.29
N SER A 559 9.71 -29.08 7.09
CA SER A 559 9.38 -29.77 5.82
C SER A 559 9.46 -28.93 4.52
N LYS A 560 10.00 -27.70 4.47
CA LYS A 560 9.96 -26.92 3.20
C LYS A 560 11.20 -26.86 2.31
N ASN A 561 12.37 -27.32 2.75
CA ASN A 561 13.52 -27.58 1.85
C ASN A 561 14.01 -29.03 1.98
N GLU A 562 13.17 -29.91 2.53
CA GLU A 562 13.50 -31.30 2.86
C GLU A 562 14.80 -31.48 3.66
N GLY A 563 15.28 -30.42 4.32
CA GLY A 563 16.48 -30.32 5.15
C GLY A 563 17.77 -29.88 4.43
N TYR A 564 17.69 -29.41 3.18
CA TYR A 564 18.80 -28.78 2.46
C TYR A 564 18.88 -27.27 2.76
N ALA A 565 20.09 -26.72 2.89
CA ALA A 565 20.30 -25.28 3.09
C ALA A 565 21.54 -24.75 2.36
N LEU A 566 21.50 -23.46 1.99
CA LEU A 566 22.60 -22.74 1.35
C LEU A 566 23.04 -21.56 2.24
N TYR A 567 24.33 -21.44 2.51
CA TYR A 567 24.87 -20.34 3.30
C TYR A 567 26.33 -19.99 2.95
N PRO A 568 26.73 -18.72 2.86
CA PRO A 568 25.87 -17.53 2.92
C PRO A 568 25.05 -17.34 1.63
N ASN A 569 23.89 -16.68 1.74
CA ASN A 569 23.05 -16.29 0.59
C ASN A 569 22.40 -14.92 0.89
N PRO A 570 22.90 -13.80 0.32
CA PRO A 570 23.86 -13.72 -0.79
C PRO A 570 25.26 -14.27 -0.47
N ALA A 571 25.85 -14.94 -1.45
CA ALA A 571 27.18 -15.53 -1.41
C ALA A 571 28.20 -14.58 -2.05
N GLN A 572 29.34 -14.38 -1.41
CA GLN A 572 30.47 -13.67 -2.02
C GLN A 572 31.36 -14.67 -2.76
N ASN A 573 32.46 -15.13 -2.18
CA ASN A 573 33.39 -16.00 -2.90
C ASN A 573 33.13 -17.50 -2.67
N GLU A 574 32.25 -17.84 -1.73
CA GLU A 574 31.99 -19.22 -1.33
C GLU A 574 30.51 -19.44 -0.99
N LEU A 575 30.03 -20.65 -1.21
CA LEU A 575 28.68 -21.09 -0.89
C LEU A 575 28.72 -22.49 -0.28
N THR A 576 28.32 -22.60 0.99
CA THR A 576 28.16 -23.89 1.67
C THR A 576 26.78 -24.43 1.42
N VAL A 577 26.72 -25.71 1.07
CA VAL A 577 25.51 -26.51 0.96
C VAL A 577 25.47 -27.42 2.17
N LEU A 578 24.40 -27.38 2.94
CA LEU A 578 24.10 -28.33 4.00
C LEU A 578 23.09 -29.35 3.50
N LEU A 579 23.37 -30.63 3.76
CA LEU A 579 22.57 -31.76 3.30
C LEU A 579 21.85 -32.40 4.50
N PRO A 580 20.56 -32.78 4.38
CA PRO A 580 19.79 -33.40 5.46
C PRO A 580 20.39 -34.75 5.92
N GLY A 581 20.17 -35.10 7.19
CA GLY A 581 20.87 -36.17 7.93
C GLY A 581 20.91 -37.59 7.30
N LYS A 582 21.97 -38.31 7.73
CA LYS A 582 22.71 -39.44 7.10
C LYS A 582 23.32 -39.04 5.76
N GLN A 583 24.66 -39.04 5.74
CA GLN A 583 25.53 -38.56 4.66
C GLN A 583 24.94 -38.80 3.27
N ALA A 584 24.90 -37.77 2.42
CA ALA A 584 24.52 -37.92 1.02
C ALA A 584 25.29 -39.09 0.42
N ALA A 585 24.59 -39.97 -0.31
CA ALA A 585 25.22 -41.10 -0.97
C ALA A 585 26.39 -40.60 -1.83
N ASN A 586 27.46 -41.39 -1.97
CA ASN A 586 28.67 -41.02 -2.76
C ASN A 586 28.42 -40.73 -4.26
N ASN A 587 27.14 -40.61 -4.68
CA ASN A 587 26.72 -40.37 -6.03
C ASN A 587 25.70 -39.21 -6.18
N THR A 588 25.48 -38.40 -5.13
CA THR A 588 24.61 -37.22 -5.21
C THR A 588 25.24 -36.15 -6.10
N LEU A 589 24.55 -35.75 -7.15
CA LEU A 589 25.05 -34.81 -8.15
C LEU A 589 24.56 -33.40 -7.85
N ALA A 590 25.49 -32.46 -7.65
CA ALA A 590 25.18 -31.05 -7.52
C ALA A 590 25.58 -30.27 -8.78
N VAL A 591 24.62 -29.55 -9.37
CA VAL A 591 24.77 -28.80 -10.62
C VAL A 591 24.45 -27.33 -10.35
N LEU A 592 25.46 -26.48 -10.41
CA LEU A 592 25.34 -25.03 -10.34
C LEU A 592 25.06 -24.50 -11.75
N GLN A 593 23.96 -23.77 -11.91
CA GLN A 593 23.52 -23.20 -13.18
C GLN A 593 23.24 -21.71 -13.03
N ASN A 594 23.47 -20.93 -14.09
CA ASN A 594 23.00 -19.54 -14.13
C ASN A 594 21.49 -19.48 -14.48
N VAL A 595 20.91 -18.28 -14.51
CA VAL A 595 19.47 -18.09 -14.80
C VAL A 595 19.03 -18.54 -16.20
N SER A 596 19.94 -18.69 -17.17
CA SER A 596 19.62 -19.22 -18.50
C SER A 596 19.70 -20.75 -18.57
N GLY A 597 20.00 -21.42 -17.45
CA GLY A 597 20.14 -22.87 -17.35
C GLY A 597 21.50 -23.38 -17.81
N GLN A 598 22.45 -22.50 -18.15
CA GLN A 598 23.81 -22.89 -18.47
C GLN A 598 24.49 -23.46 -17.22
N ILE A 599 25.08 -24.65 -17.35
CA ILE A 599 25.84 -25.30 -16.28
C ILE A 599 27.17 -24.57 -16.11
N ILE A 600 27.39 -24.05 -14.91
CA ILE A 600 28.60 -23.34 -14.50
C ILE A 600 29.55 -24.29 -13.80
N GLN A 601 29.02 -25.15 -12.92
CA GLN A 601 29.78 -26.17 -12.22
C GLN A 601 28.91 -27.40 -11.98
N GLN A 602 29.50 -28.59 -12.03
CA GLN A 602 28.82 -29.84 -11.73
C GLN A 602 29.77 -30.76 -10.98
N VAL A 603 29.35 -31.27 -9.81
CA VAL A 603 30.20 -32.07 -8.94
C VAL A 603 29.39 -33.10 -8.18
N LYS A 604 29.98 -34.29 -7.94
CA LYS A 604 29.39 -35.27 -7.02
C LYS A 604 29.79 -34.89 -5.58
N ILE A 605 28.80 -34.73 -4.72
CA ILE A 605 28.98 -34.33 -3.34
C ILE A 605 28.60 -35.47 -2.40
N SER A 606 29.31 -35.59 -1.27
CA SER A 606 29.02 -36.55 -0.21
C SER A 606 29.21 -35.91 1.17
N GLY A 607 28.69 -36.56 2.22
CA GLY A 607 28.75 -36.03 3.58
C GLY A 607 27.54 -35.16 3.96
N SER A 608 27.67 -34.35 5.01
CA SER A 608 26.61 -33.46 5.53
C SER A 608 26.75 -32.01 5.07
N LYS A 609 27.90 -31.65 4.47
CA LYS A 609 28.16 -30.31 3.92
C LYS A 609 29.11 -30.37 2.73
N TYR A 610 28.95 -29.44 1.79
CA TYR A 610 29.87 -29.25 0.66
C TYR A 610 30.06 -27.76 0.37
N LEU A 611 31.29 -27.34 0.05
CA LEU A 611 31.64 -25.94 -0.23
C LEU A 611 31.87 -25.73 -1.72
N PHE A 612 31.16 -24.78 -2.31
CA PHE A 612 31.41 -24.28 -3.65
C PHE A 612 32.26 -23.02 -3.59
N HIS A 613 33.32 -22.95 -4.40
CA HIS A 613 34.09 -21.73 -4.61
C HIS A 613 33.55 -20.99 -5.85
N LEU A 614 33.16 -19.74 -5.65
CA LEU A 614 32.46 -18.91 -6.64
C LEU A 614 33.32 -17.77 -7.19
N GLN A 615 34.62 -17.81 -6.91
CA GLN A 615 35.56 -16.76 -7.34
C GLN A 615 35.59 -16.69 -8.87
N GLY A 616 35.44 -15.47 -9.40
CA GLY A 616 35.39 -15.22 -10.85
C GLY A 616 34.01 -15.39 -11.50
N MET A 617 32.99 -15.84 -10.75
CA MET A 617 31.62 -15.86 -11.25
C MET A 617 31.05 -14.43 -11.29
N PRO A 618 30.37 -14.02 -12.39
CA PRO A 618 29.67 -12.75 -12.47
C PRO A 618 28.63 -12.61 -11.35
N LYS A 619 28.42 -11.38 -10.87
CA LYS A 619 27.33 -11.07 -9.94
C LYS A 619 25.99 -11.42 -10.59
N GLY A 620 25.10 -12.09 -9.86
CA GLY A 620 23.83 -12.54 -10.42
C GLY A 620 23.17 -13.66 -9.63
N VAL A 621 22.01 -14.09 -10.10
CA VAL A 621 21.25 -15.20 -9.50
C VAL A 621 21.70 -16.52 -10.13
N TYR A 622 21.89 -17.53 -9.28
CA TYR A 622 22.27 -18.88 -9.69
C TYR A 622 21.37 -19.89 -9.01
N TRP A 623 21.30 -21.09 -9.60
CA TRP A 623 20.56 -22.23 -9.07
C TRP A 623 21.54 -23.35 -8.77
N LEU A 624 21.46 -23.93 -7.58
CA LEU A 624 22.10 -25.20 -7.27
C LEU A 624 21.05 -26.30 -7.31
N ARG A 625 21.18 -27.22 -8.28
CA ARG A 625 20.37 -28.43 -8.36
C ARG A 625 21.10 -29.58 -7.72
N ILE A 626 20.47 -30.27 -6.77
CA ILE A 626 21.01 -31.44 -6.10
C ILE A 626 20.15 -32.63 -6.51
N GLN A 627 20.75 -33.62 -7.17
CA GLN A 627 20.10 -34.82 -7.64
C GLN A 627 20.58 -36.03 -6.86
N GLU A 628 19.65 -36.71 -6.20
CA GLU A 628 19.87 -37.94 -5.43
C GLU A 628 18.94 -39.03 -5.97
N GLY A 629 19.46 -39.86 -6.89
CA GLY A 629 18.64 -40.82 -7.63
C GLY A 629 17.64 -40.11 -8.56
N GLU A 630 16.35 -40.43 -8.41
CA GLU A 630 15.25 -39.78 -9.17
C GLU A 630 14.82 -38.44 -8.57
N ARG A 631 15.30 -38.11 -7.35
CA ARG A 631 14.92 -36.88 -6.64
C ARG A 631 15.83 -35.73 -7.07
N THR A 632 15.22 -34.58 -7.37
CA THR A 632 15.94 -33.34 -7.69
C THR A 632 15.44 -32.19 -6.84
N VAL A 633 16.34 -31.53 -6.12
CA VAL A 633 16.07 -30.31 -5.33
C VAL A 633 16.78 -29.13 -5.98
N SER A 634 16.09 -28.01 -6.20
CA SER A 634 16.68 -26.80 -6.79
C SER A 634 16.64 -25.64 -5.80
N LEU A 635 17.80 -25.08 -5.47
CA LEU A 635 17.95 -24.02 -4.47
C LEU A 635 18.56 -22.77 -5.12
N PRO A 636 17.89 -21.59 -5.06
CA PRO A 636 18.44 -20.37 -5.61
C PRO A 636 19.41 -19.70 -4.63
N PHE A 637 20.45 -19.08 -5.15
CA PHE A 637 21.30 -18.17 -4.39
C PHE A 637 21.78 -16.98 -5.22
N VAL A 638 22.13 -15.89 -4.54
CA VAL A 638 22.65 -14.65 -5.16
C VAL A 638 24.16 -14.63 -5.00
N LYS A 639 24.90 -14.38 -6.08
CA LYS A 639 26.33 -14.05 -6.05
C LYS A 639 26.49 -12.53 -6.07
N GLU A 640 27.12 -11.98 -5.03
CA GLU A 640 27.42 -10.54 -4.90
C GLU A 640 28.88 -10.18 -5.20
#